data_AF-A0A8B6HB72-F1
#
_entry.id   AF-A0A8B6HB72-F1
#
_cell.length_a   1.000
_cell.length_b   1.000
_cell.length_c   1.000
_cell.angle_alpha   90.00
_cell.angle_beta   90.00
_cell.angle_gamma   90.00
#
_symmetry.space_group_name_H-M   'P 1'
#
loop_
_entity.id
_entity.type
_entity.pdbx_description
1 polymer ?
#
loop_
_entity_poly.entity_id
_entity_poly.type
_entity_poly.pdbx_seq_one_letter_code
_entity_poly.pdbx_strand_id
1 'polypeptide(L)'
;MKIHVCIGILLILRVEFANGCESGGSITVSAGQTCTISSSTTVDTIQVDGTLVITGNPSDSNATVRIKATSITVSANGIITADGQGFPAQSGPGAGTSSGSGGSYGGRGGTPSGSYLVAEEAMPYGDTKIPISYGSGGGSSCGGNGGGIIVLKAADFIQIDGKVSASGNDGGSECGGGSGGSVYLLTVDMRGTGLIYARGGDGYGSGGGGSGGRISIVHTNEKTFMGKILADGGLIDGMVSTLDLEMAASSYTSYPAAYGEMGYHSSISWRAGSQNTNQYLEASFTTSMMVTSFSTKGDPSSGYYVRTYKVQFYNESTSAWEFLPYPSSGLFTGNTNGGSEVTHSLEFPVYSSKLRFYPQTWYSRIGMAVKVNGYTYSYAPDEDIPPNSCSSLISAGSGGPGTIYLAQDGDNGVLEIDNRGKDPKIAKNDLCNEFDVETSGGAAWMFETNTFDKIILSYGSHLVLSNDVVVSQCEADDNSVLYLLSNYTLQLENTLMTNAFIQPNATFVTDEGNTLYIEKWLYVLGNISYGIKEEIIINGNLTIEVQEMNTQLLKIGEDAAMHVVGDYIFPLNTTKFSIFGDFVSGVINITSIEGFLVGEKGVVRMDPVDTNMNLGYTFDNQGEVYLEKAISIVNPCEKFSVDGGGKLIWPGEASITIECNEVVINGEFKPGNISWGE
;
A
#
# COMPACT_ATOMS: atom_id res chain seq x y z
N MET A 1 25.35 -54.84 -22.06
CA MET A 1 25.75 -55.34 -23.40
C MET A 1 27.20 -54.94 -23.63
N LYS A 2 28.14 -55.89 -23.76
CA LYS A 2 29.55 -55.57 -24.05
C LYS A 2 29.69 -55.30 -25.54
N ILE A 3 30.16 -54.11 -25.93
CA ILE A 3 30.52 -53.80 -27.32
C ILE A 3 31.98 -53.33 -27.33
N HIS A 4 32.82 -54.05 -28.07
CA HIS A 4 34.15 -53.61 -28.48
C HIS A 4 33.99 -52.64 -29.65
N VAL A 5 34.61 -51.47 -29.58
CA VAL A 5 34.67 -50.51 -30.70
C VAL A 5 36.12 -50.35 -31.12
N CYS A 6 36.37 -50.54 -32.41
CA CYS A 6 37.60 -50.15 -33.08
C CYS A 6 37.24 -49.18 -34.21
N ILE A 7 38.08 -48.15 -34.37
CA ILE A 7 38.13 -47.14 -35.44
C ILE A 7 37.24 -45.90 -35.24
N GLY A 8 37.86 -44.87 -34.63
CA GLY A 8 38.08 -43.58 -35.29
C GLY A 8 36.88 -42.77 -35.78
N ILE A 9 35.90 -42.48 -34.91
CA ILE A 9 34.96 -41.38 -35.08
C ILE A 9 34.87 -40.66 -33.73
N LEU A 10 35.13 -39.35 -33.72
CA LEU A 10 34.92 -38.48 -32.56
C LEU A 10 33.40 -38.41 -32.32
N LEU A 11 32.88 -39.34 -31.52
CA LEU A 11 31.50 -39.30 -31.03
C LEU A 11 31.43 -38.19 -29.99
N ILE A 12 31.00 -36.99 -30.39
CA ILE A 12 30.48 -36.02 -29.43
C ILE A 12 29.18 -36.64 -28.93
N LEU A 13 29.22 -37.23 -27.73
CA LEU A 13 28.03 -37.56 -26.95
C LEU A 13 27.32 -36.24 -26.63
N ARG A 14 26.41 -35.80 -27.50
CA ARG A 14 25.33 -34.91 -27.08
C ARG A 14 24.44 -35.73 -26.17
N VAL A 15 24.59 -35.53 -24.85
CA VAL A 15 23.54 -35.89 -23.92
C VAL A 15 22.44 -34.86 -24.14
N GLU A 16 21.44 -35.20 -24.96
CA GLU A 16 20.18 -34.45 -24.95
C GLU A 16 19.51 -34.73 -23.61
N PHE A 17 19.69 -33.81 -22.66
CA PHE A 17 18.91 -33.78 -21.43
C PHE A 17 17.47 -33.42 -21.80
N ALA A 18 16.51 -34.25 -21.38
CA ALA A 18 15.13 -34.20 -21.83
C ALA A 18 14.32 -32.95 -21.43
N ASN A 19 14.93 -31.89 -20.86
CA ASN A 19 14.20 -30.78 -20.22
C ASN A 19 14.71 -29.37 -20.57
N GLY A 20 15.29 -29.12 -21.75
CA GLY A 20 15.58 -27.76 -22.24
C GLY A 20 16.63 -26.95 -21.48
N CYS A 21 17.10 -27.40 -20.31
CA CYS A 21 18.27 -26.89 -19.62
C CYS A 21 19.53 -27.59 -20.11
N GLU A 22 20.47 -26.84 -20.69
CA GLU A 22 21.84 -27.34 -20.87
C GLU A 22 22.52 -27.42 -19.49
N SER A 23 23.20 -28.54 -19.16
CA SER A 23 23.99 -28.65 -17.93
C SER A 23 25.44 -29.06 -18.20
N GLY A 24 26.33 -28.15 -17.83
CA GLY A 24 27.79 -28.28 -17.86
C GLY A 24 28.41 -27.25 -16.91
N GLY A 25 28.01 -27.31 -15.64
CA GLY A 25 28.34 -26.29 -14.63
C GLY A 25 27.44 -25.06 -14.66
N SER A 26 26.66 -24.82 -15.71
CA SER A 26 25.71 -23.71 -15.84
C SER A 26 24.27 -24.18 -16.14
N ILE A 27 23.30 -23.27 -16.02
CA ILE A 27 21.93 -23.40 -16.54
C ILE A 27 21.72 -22.30 -17.59
N THR A 28 21.40 -22.70 -18.81
CA THR A 28 21.05 -21.76 -19.89
C THR A 28 19.71 -22.14 -20.49
N VAL A 29 18.81 -21.18 -20.56
CA VAL A 29 17.48 -21.33 -21.19
C VAL A 29 17.40 -20.36 -22.36
N SER A 30 17.50 -20.88 -23.59
CA SER A 30 17.50 -20.03 -24.79
C SER A 30 16.12 -19.43 -25.07
N ALA A 31 16.08 -18.34 -25.83
CA ALA A 31 14.82 -17.71 -26.25
C ALA A 31 13.87 -18.73 -26.91
N GLY A 32 12.61 -18.73 -26.46
CA GLY A 32 11.58 -19.67 -26.92
C GLY A 32 11.66 -21.09 -26.34
N GLN A 33 12.67 -21.40 -25.51
CA GLN A 33 12.75 -22.66 -24.77
C GLN A 33 12.11 -22.51 -23.39
N THR A 34 11.58 -23.62 -22.88
CA THR A 34 11.14 -23.76 -21.50
C THR A 34 11.98 -24.83 -20.82
N CYS A 35 12.50 -24.54 -19.63
CA CYS A 35 13.10 -25.52 -18.74
C CYS A 35 12.35 -25.56 -17.41
N THR A 36 12.27 -26.74 -16.79
CA THR A 36 11.66 -26.92 -15.46
C THR A 36 12.68 -27.47 -14.46
N ILE A 37 12.76 -26.85 -13.29
CA ILE A 37 13.54 -27.30 -12.14
C ILE A 37 12.61 -27.65 -10.99
N SER A 38 12.69 -28.89 -10.53
CA SER A 38 11.89 -29.43 -9.42
C SER A 38 12.71 -29.86 -8.21
N SER A 39 14.02 -29.58 -8.22
CA SER A 39 14.93 -29.93 -7.12
C SER A 39 16.01 -28.87 -6.91
N SER A 40 16.42 -28.69 -5.66
CA SER A 40 17.46 -27.72 -5.31
C SER A 40 18.75 -27.98 -6.09
N THR A 41 19.33 -26.92 -6.65
CA THR A 41 20.46 -27.02 -7.59
C THR A 41 21.51 -25.96 -7.27
N THR A 42 22.78 -26.31 -7.44
CA THR A 42 23.92 -25.37 -7.36
C THR A 42 24.70 -25.43 -8.66
N VAL A 43 24.90 -24.28 -9.29
CA VAL A 43 25.62 -24.12 -10.56
C VAL A 43 26.54 -22.91 -10.49
N ASP A 44 27.41 -22.73 -11.48
CA ASP A 44 28.26 -21.55 -11.59
C ASP A 44 27.44 -20.35 -12.08
N THR A 45 26.66 -20.51 -13.16
CA THR A 45 25.92 -19.42 -13.77
C THR A 45 24.51 -19.82 -14.21
N ILE A 46 23.59 -18.86 -14.20
CA ILE A 46 22.24 -19.00 -14.74
C ILE A 46 21.96 -17.87 -15.73
N GLN A 47 21.61 -18.23 -16.96
CA GLN A 47 21.23 -17.30 -18.03
C GLN A 47 19.85 -17.69 -18.55
N VAL A 48 18.88 -16.78 -18.44
CA VAL A 48 17.50 -17.01 -18.87
C VAL A 48 17.11 -16.01 -19.95
N ASP A 49 17.03 -16.49 -21.20
CA ASP A 49 16.48 -15.77 -22.36
C ASP A 49 15.09 -16.31 -22.78
N GLY A 50 14.76 -17.55 -22.36
CA GLY A 50 13.44 -18.17 -22.48
C GLY A 50 12.70 -18.24 -21.14
N THR A 51 12.08 -19.37 -20.83
CA THR A 51 11.28 -19.55 -19.60
C THR A 51 11.86 -20.64 -18.69
N LEU A 52 12.24 -20.26 -17.48
CA LEU A 52 12.61 -21.18 -16.40
C LEU A 52 11.45 -21.32 -15.42
N VAL A 53 10.85 -22.51 -15.35
CA VAL A 53 9.77 -22.83 -14.42
C VAL A 53 10.35 -23.51 -13.19
N ILE A 54 10.07 -22.97 -12.00
CA ILE A 54 10.43 -23.59 -10.72
C ILE A 54 9.17 -24.26 -10.17
N THR A 55 9.24 -25.55 -9.94
CA THR A 55 8.11 -26.33 -9.39
C THR A 55 8.53 -27.03 -8.12
N GLY A 56 7.58 -27.30 -7.24
CA GLY A 56 7.79 -28.14 -6.07
C GLY A 56 6.49 -28.79 -5.64
N ASN A 57 6.51 -29.50 -4.52
CA ASN A 57 5.31 -30.15 -3.99
C ASN A 57 4.78 -29.34 -2.80
N PRO A 58 3.66 -28.59 -2.94
CA PRO A 58 3.11 -27.81 -1.84
C PRO A 58 2.63 -28.67 -0.66
N SER A 59 2.37 -29.96 -0.88
CA SER A 59 2.05 -30.91 0.19
C SER A 59 3.27 -31.41 0.98
N ASP A 60 4.49 -31.08 0.55
CA ASP A 60 5.73 -31.43 1.23
C ASP A 60 6.44 -30.14 1.70
N SER A 61 6.34 -29.85 2.99
CA SER A 61 6.97 -28.66 3.59
C SER A 61 8.50 -28.64 3.48
N ASN A 62 9.15 -29.75 3.10
CA ASN A 62 10.59 -29.80 2.85
C ASN A 62 10.97 -29.63 1.37
N ALA A 63 10.00 -29.50 0.46
CA ALA A 63 10.22 -29.47 -0.99
C ALA A 63 10.58 -28.08 -1.56
N THR A 64 11.03 -27.13 -0.74
CA THR A 64 11.49 -25.83 -1.26
C THR A 64 12.68 -25.99 -2.21
N VAL A 65 12.48 -25.67 -3.48
CA VAL A 65 13.54 -25.66 -4.49
C VAL A 65 14.38 -24.40 -4.34
N ARG A 66 15.64 -24.56 -3.92
CA ARG A 66 16.61 -23.48 -3.80
C ARG A 66 17.63 -23.54 -4.91
N ILE A 67 17.80 -22.44 -5.63
CA ILE A 67 18.75 -22.34 -6.73
C ILE A 67 19.90 -21.43 -6.30
N LYS A 68 21.11 -21.98 -6.31
CA LYS A 68 22.35 -21.26 -5.97
C LYS A 68 23.22 -21.12 -7.21
N ALA A 69 23.74 -19.92 -7.44
CA ALA A 69 24.68 -19.63 -8.51
C ALA A 69 25.78 -18.65 -8.06
N THR A 70 26.83 -18.51 -8.85
CA THR A 70 27.73 -17.35 -8.73
C THR A 70 27.01 -16.11 -9.24
N SER A 71 26.44 -16.18 -10.44
CA SER A 71 25.68 -15.08 -11.05
C SER A 71 24.39 -15.56 -11.72
N ILE A 72 23.34 -14.76 -11.65
CA ILE A 72 22.04 -15.03 -12.27
C ILE A 72 21.65 -13.83 -13.14
N THR A 73 21.32 -14.11 -14.41
CA THR A 73 20.84 -13.10 -15.37
C THR A 73 19.53 -13.56 -15.98
N VAL A 74 18.52 -12.69 -15.90
CA VAL A 74 17.24 -12.81 -16.60
C VAL A 74 17.18 -11.68 -17.62
N SER A 75 17.39 -12.00 -18.89
CA SER A 75 17.37 -11.03 -19.99
C SER A 75 15.99 -10.43 -20.19
N ALA A 76 15.88 -9.35 -20.98
CA ALA A 76 14.63 -8.60 -21.21
C ALA A 76 13.40 -9.41 -21.68
N ASN A 77 13.58 -10.61 -22.23
CA ASN A 77 12.52 -11.55 -22.61
C ASN A 77 12.51 -12.82 -21.76
N GLY A 78 13.48 -12.96 -20.86
CA GLY A 78 13.63 -14.09 -19.96
C GLY A 78 12.58 -14.06 -18.85
N ILE A 79 12.11 -15.25 -18.48
CA ILE A 79 11.09 -15.43 -17.44
C ILE A 79 11.58 -16.49 -16.47
N ILE A 80 11.66 -16.18 -15.18
CA ILE A 80 11.67 -17.19 -14.12
C ILE A 80 10.28 -17.18 -13.48
N THR A 81 9.58 -18.31 -13.45
CA THR A 81 8.19 -18.36 -12.96
C THR A 81 7.92 -19.56 -12.08
N ALA A 82 7.11 -19.33 -11.05
CA ALA A 82 6.45 -20.33 -10.24
C ALA A 82 4.94 -20.03 -10.15
N ASP A 83 4.39 -19.38 -11.18
CA ASP A 83 2.96 -19.01 -11.22
C ASP A 83 2.07 -20.27 -11.12
N GLY A 84 1.08 -20.24 -10.23
CA GLY A 84 0.13 -21.34 -10.02
C GLY A 84 0.73 -22.65 -9.50
N GLN A 85 1.99 -22.66 -9.03
CA GLN A 85 2.69 -23.84 -8.52
C GLN A 85 2.54 -24.06 -7.00
N GLY A 86 1.68 -23.28 -6.35
CA GLY A 86 1.32 -23.40 -4.94
C GLY A 86 0.19 -24.40 -4.69
N PHE A 87 -0.52 -24.22 -3.57
CA PHE A 87 -1.60 -25.13 -3.21
C PHE A 87 -2.75 -25.07 -4.25
N PRO A 88 -3.39 -26.21 -4.55
CA PRO A 88 -4.57 -26.24 -5.42
C PRO A 88 -5.78 -25.59 -4.73
N ALA A 89 -6.85 -25.38 -5.50
CA ALA A 89 -8.15 -24.91 -5.00
C ALA A 89 -8.55 -25.56 -3.65
N GLN A 90 -9.09 -24.74 -2.75
CA GLN A 90 -9.55 -25.14 -1.40
C GLN A 90 -8.48 -25.79 -0.52
N SER A 91 -7.19 -25.57 -0.81
CA SER A 91 -6.06 -26.16 -0.07
C SER A 91 -5.02 -25.12 0.32
N GLY A 92 -4.25 -25.43 1.37
CA GLY A 92 -3.23 -24.56 1.95
C GLY A 92 -3.66 -23.91 3.27
N PRO A 93 -2.71 -23.34 4.05
CA PRO A 93 -3.01 -22.76 5.36
C PRO A 93 -4.01 -21.60 5.33
N GLY A 94 -4.05 -20.84 4.24
CA GLY A 94 -4.98 -19.73 4.02
C GLY A 94 -5.94 -20.02 2.87
N ALA A 95 -6.38 -21.26 2.69
CA ALA A 95 -7.27 -21.64 1.60
C ALA A 95 -8.57 -20.83 1.60
N GLY A 96 -9.05 -20.47 0.42
CA GLY A 96 -10.38 -19.91 0.27
C GLY A 96 -11.48 -20.93 0.61
N THR A 97 -12.63 -20.45 1.03
CA THR A 97 -13.75 -21.26 1.53
C THR A 97 -14.58 -21.84 0.39
N SER A 98 -15.54 -22.73 0.69
CA SER A 98 -16.44 -23.27 -0.33
C SER A 98 -17.37 -22.24 -0.98
N SER A 99 -17.53 -21.05 -0.38
CA SER A 99 -18.34 -19.95 -0.92
C SER A 99 -17.63 -19.11 -1.97
N GLY A 100 -16.37 -19.43 -2.33
CA GLY A 100 -15.65 -18.74 -3.41
C GLY A 100 -14.79 -17.57 -2.95
N SER A 101 -14.38 -17.52 -1.68
CA SER A 101 -13.44 -16.49 -1.22
C SER A 101 -12.05 -16.65 -1.85
N GLY A 102 -11.26 -15.59 -1.89
CA GLY A 102 -9.87 -15.64 -2.33
C GLY A 102 -8.97 -16.44 -1.37
N GLY A 103 -7.85 -16.96 -1.88
CA GLY A 103 -6.80 -17.55 -1.07
C GLY A 103 -5.92 -16.48 -0.39
N SER A 104 -5.40 -16.80 0.79
CA SER A 104 -4.55 -15.92 1.60
C SER A 104 -3.09 -16.36 1.63
N TYR A 105 -2.17 -15.39 1.70
CA TYR A 105 -0.76 -15.60 2.04
C TYR A 105 -0.11 -14.35 2.66
N GLY A 106 0.30 -13.36 1.86
CA GLY A 106 0.91 -12.12 2.33
C GLY A 106 -0.12 -11.13 2.89
N GLY A 107 -1.30 -11.13 2.27
CA GLY A 107 -2.51 -10.49 2.78
C GLY A 107 -3.64 -11.49 2.93
N ARG A 108 -4.82 -10.97 3.31
CA ARG A 108 -6.04 -11.78 3.39
C ARG A 108 -6.74 -11.84 2.03
N GLY A 109 -7.36 -12.97 1.72
CA GLY A 109 -8.13 -13.19 0.52
C GLY A 109 -9.44 -12.40 0.58
N GLY A 110 -9.92 -12.00 -0.60
CA GLY A 110 -11.17 -11.29 -0.74
C GLY A 110 -12.38 -12.12 -0.34
N THR A 111 -13.37 -11.50 0.27
CA THR A 111 -14.63 -12.14 0.66
C THR A 111 -15.47 -12.49 -0.60
N PRO A 112 -16.33 -13.51 -0.55
CA PRO A 112 -17.30 -13.75 -1.60
C PRO A 112 -18.50 -12.79 -1.47
N SER A 113 -19.25 -12.61 -2.56
CA SER A 113 -20.42 -11.72 -2.60
C SER A 113 -21.52 -12.17 -1.62
N GLY A 114 -22.13 -11.22 -0.89
CA GLY A 114 -23.22 -11.48 0.05
C GLY A 114 -22.84 -12.30 1.29
N SER A 115 -21.55 -12.45 1.60
CA SER A 115 -21.02 -13.19 2.74
C SER A 115 -19.80 -12.48 3.34
N TYR A 116 -19.31 -12.96 4.47
CA TYR A 116 -18.09 -12.49 5.13
C TYR A 116 -17.19 -13.68 5.44
N LEU A 117 -15.90 -13.41 5.59
CA LEU A 117 -14.95 -14.38 6.16
C LEU A 117 -14.91 -14.12 7.66
N VAL A 118 -14.95 -15.17 8.49
CA VAL A 118 -14.67 -15.01 9.94
C VAL A 118 -13.17 -14.99 10.19
N ALA A 119 -12.73 -14.53 11.36
CA ALA A 119 -11.33 -14.29 11.69
C ALA A 119 -10.41 -15.48 11.38
N GLU A 120 -10.88 -16.71 11.58
CA GLU A 120 -10.08 -17.92 11.38
C GLU A 120 -10.01 -18.38 9.91
N GLU A 121 -10.89 -17.86 9.05
CA GLU A 121 -10.98 -18.27 7.65
C GLU A 121 -10.01 -17.49 6.76
N ALA A 122 -9.34 -18.24 5.87
CA ALA A 122 -8.36 -17.73 4.93
C ALA A 122 -7.35 -16.81 5.65
N MET A 123 -6.72 -17.30 6.72
CA MET A 123 -5.74 -16.49 7.42
C MET A 123 -4.45 -16.34 6.61
N PRO A 124 -3.86 -15.13 6.56
CA PRO A 124 -2.52 -14.94 6.01
C PRO A 124 -1.50 -15.70 6.87
N TYR A 125 -0.30 -15.95 6.33
CA TYR A 125 0.74 -16.71 7.03
C TYR A 125 2.12 -16.50 6.44
N GLY A 126 3.12 -17.07 7.10
CA GLY A 126 4.51 -17.13 6.64
C GLY A 126 5.28 -15.84 6.87
N ASP A 127 6.60 -15.95 6.76
CA ASP A 127 7.54 -14.92 7.18
C ASP A 127 7.74 -13.81 6.14
N THR A 128 7.75 -12.56 6.60
CA THR A 128 7.91 -11.37 5.77
C THR A 128 9.34 -11.16 5.27
N LYS A 129 10.35 -11.51 6.08
CA LYS A 129 11.78 -11.33 5.75
C LYS A 129 12.36 -12.55 5.02
N ILE A 130 11.87 -13.75 5.32
CA ILE A 130 12.31 -15.03 4.76
C ILE A 130 11.12 -15.82 4.17
N PRO A 131 10.52 -15.35 3.07
CA PRO A 131 9.36 -15.99 2.48
C PRO A 131 9.76 -17.29 1.77
N ILE A 132 9.34 -18.43 2.34
CA ILE A 132 9.59 -19.78 1.80
C ILE A 132 8.33 -20.66 1.86
N SER A 133 7.15 -20.04 1.85
CA SER A 133 5.87 -20.74 1.87
C SER A 133 5.16 -20.64 0.51
N TYR A 134 4.48 -21.71 0.14
CA TYR A 134 3.60 -21.71 -1.04
C TYR A 134 2.38 -20.82 -0.78
N GLY A 135 1.83 -20.22 -1.83
CA GLY A 135 0.53 -19.54 -1.77
C GLY A 135 -0.63 -20.53 -1.71
N SER A 136 -1.75 -20.12 -1.11
CA SER A 136 -2.97 -20.92 -0.94
C SER A 136 -3.86 -20.90 -2.19
N GLY A 137 -4.64 -21.96 -2.38
CA GLY A 137 -5.67 -21.98 -3.40
C GLY A 137 -6.89 -21.16 -3.03
N GLY A 138 -7.56 -20.61 -4.04
CA GLY A 138 -8.84 -19.93 -3.92
C GLY A 138 -9.99 -20.88 -3.59
N GLY A 139 -11.11 -20.29 -3.20
CA GLY A 139 -12.31 -20.97 -2.76
C GLY A 139 -13.12 -21.60 -3.87
N SER A 140 -14.00 -22.54 -3.50
CA SER A 140 -14.76 -23.42 -4.40
C SER A 140 -13.87 -24.36 -5.25
N SER A 141 -14.45 -25.38 -5.88
CA SER A 141 -13.70 -26.41 -6.62
C SER A 141 -13.04 -25.90 -7.90
N CYS A 142 -13.44 -24.72 -8.39
CA CYS A 142 -12.81 -24.01 -9.50
C CYS A 142 -11.96 -22.81 -9.06
N GLY A 143 -11.59 -22.75 -7.79
CA GLY A 143 -10.67 -21.74 -7.27
C GLY A 143 -9.32 -21.77 -7.96
N GLY A 144 -8.67 -20.62 -8.04
CA GLY A 144 -7.33 -20.51 -8.60
C GLY A 144 -6.28 -21.19 -7.73
N ASN A 145 -5.27 -21.82 -8.31
CA ASN A 145 -4.12 -22.33 -7.54
C ASN A 145 -3.29 -21.17 -7.00
N GLY A 146 -2.71 -21.33 -5.81
CA GLY A 146 -1.77 -20.36 -5.27
C GLY A 146 -0.43 -20.31 -6.02
N GLY A 147 0.35 -19.27 -5.79
CA GLY A 147 1.69 -19.11 -6.34
C GLY A 147 2.73 -20.03 -5.69
N GLY A 148 3.78 -20.35 -6.43
CA GLY A 148 4.89 -21.19 -5.98
C GLY A 148 5.92 -20.47 -5.13
N ILE A 149 7.10 -21.08 -4.99
CA ILE A 149 8.25 -20.50 -4.27
C ILE A 149 9.42 -20.34 -5.24
N ILE A 150 10.01 -19.15 -5.27
CA ILE A 150 11.26 -18.84 -5.95
C ILE A 150 12.30 -18.45 -4.90
N VAL A 151 13.35 -19.27 -4.71
CA VAL A 151 14.51 -18.90 -3.90
C VAL A 151 15.76 -18.89 -4.76
N LEU A 152 16.30 -17.69 -5.01
CA LEU A 152 17.52 -17.48 -5.79
C LEU A 152 18.61 -16.91 -4.90
N LYS A 153 19.78 -17.56 -4.88
CA LYS A 153 20.96 -17.07 -4.18
C LYS A 153 22.14 -16.95 -5.14
N ALA A 154 22.63 -15.74 -5.35
CA ALA A 154 23.86 -15.46 -6.10
C ALA A 154 25.01 -15.09 -5.15
N ALA A 155 26.22 -15.55 -5.48
CA ALA A 155 27.43 -15.16 -4.73
C ALA A 155 28.03 -13.82 -5.21
N ASP A 156 27.62 -13.34 -6.38
CA ASP A 156 28.08 -12.10 -7.02
C ASP A 156 26.88 -11.20 -7.35
N PHE A 157 26.15 -11.47 -8.44
CA PHE A 157 25.01 -10.62 -8.80
C PHE A 157 23.76 -11.39 -9.23
N ILE A 158 22.61 -10.73 -9.02
CA ILE A 158 21.35 -11.02 -9.70
C ILE A 158 21.02 -9.83 -10.59
N GLN A 159 20.86 -10.08 -11.89
CA GLN A 159 20.40 -9.12 -12.87
C GLN A 159 19.05 -9.55 -13.44
N ILE A 160 18.02 -8.71 -13.26
CA ILE A 160 16.67 -8.97 -13.77
C ILE A 160 16.25 -7.83 -14.69
N ASP A 161 16.36 -8.06 -16.00
CA ASP A 161 15.81 -7.18 -17.04
C ASP A 161 14.48 -7.70 -17.60
N GLY A 162 14.25 -9.02 -17.47
CA GLY A 162 12.99 -9.69 -17.80
C GLY A 162 12.05 -9.80 -16.60
N LYS A 163 11.47 -10.97 -16.38
CA LYS A 163 10.42 -11.20 -15.37
C LYS A 163 10.80 -12.32 -14.40
N VAL A 164 10.53 -12.10 -13.11
CA VAL A 164 10.50 -13.13 -12.06
C VAL A 164 9.11 -13.11 -11.41
N SER A 165 8.40 -14.23 -11.39
CA SER A 165 7.03 -14.25 -10.83
C SER A 165 6.61 -15.50 -10.08
N ALA A 166 5.80 -15.31 -9.04
CA ALA A 166 5.16 -16.37 -8.27
C ALA A 166 3.68 -16.02 -8.02
N SER A 167 2.94 -15.66 -9.06
CA SER A 167 1.53 -15.26 -8.94
C SER A 167 0.60 -16.46 -8.71
N GLY A 168 -0.52 -16.20 -8.04
CA GLY A 168 -1.68 -17.09 -8.03
C GLY A 168 -2.43 -17.06 -9.38
N ASN A 169 -3.21 -18.10 -9.63
CA ASN A 169 -4.10 -18.17 -10.80
C ASN A 169 -5.46 -17.54 -10.47
N ASP A 170 -6.13 -17.04 -11.50
CA ASP A 170 -7.50 -16.54 -11.40
C ASP A 170 -8.48 -17.68 -11.08
N GLY A 171 -9.59 -17.33 -10.42
CA GLY A 171 -10.71 -18.23 -10.21
C GLY A 171 -11.51 -18.47 -11.49
N GLY A 172 -12.13 -19.65 -11.58
CA GLY A 172 -13.19 -19.89 -12.56
C GLY A 172 -14.49 -19.14 -12.22
N SER A 173 -15.57 -19.39 -12.96
CA SER A 173 -16.87 -18.73 -12.76
C SER A 173 -17.36 -18.88 -11.32
N GLU A 174 -17.63 -17.77 -10.62
CA GLU A 174 -18.09 -17.74 -9.22
C GLU A 174 -17.07 -18.31 -8.21
N CYS A 175 -15.79 -18.36 -8.57
CA CYS A 175 -14.72 -18.92 -7.75
C CYS A 175 -13.69 -17.85 -7.37
N GLY A 176 -13.02 -18.09 -6.23
CA GLY A 176 -12.01 -17.18 -5.72
C GLY A 176 -10.66 -17.38 -6.39
N GLY A 177 -9.89 -16.30 -6.50
CA GLY A 177 -8.53 -16.34 -6.99
C GLY A 177 -7.55 -16.98 -5.99
N GLY A 178 -6.49 -17.62 -6.50
CA GLY A 178 -5.40 -18.14 -5.67
C GLY A 178 -4.49 -17.02 -5.16
N SER A 179 -3.86 -17.18 -4.01
CA SER A 179 -2.93 -16.16 -3.49
C SER A 179 -1.62 -16.13 -4.28
N GLY A 180 -0.90 -15.01 -4.22
CA GLY A 180 0.51 -14.98 -4.58
C GLY A 180 1.34 -15.94 -3.71
N GLY A 181 2.53 -16.27 -4.20
CA GLY A 181 3.51 -17.14 -3.55
C GLY A 181 4.71 -16.38 -2.97
N SER A 182 5.85 -17.05 -2.85
CA SER A 182 7.07 -16.48 -2.28
C SER A 182 8.13 -16.18 -3.35
N VAL A 183 8.77 -15.02 -3.26
CA VAL A 183 10.01 -14.72 -3.99
C VAL A 183 11.07 -14.26 -3.00
N TYR A 184 12.18 -14.98 -2.89
CA TYR A 184 13.29 -14.66 -2.00
C TYR A 184 14.62 -14.61 -2.76
N LEU A 185 15.20 -13.42 -2.85
CA LEU A 185 16.43 -13.14 -3.57
C LEU A 185 17.55 -12.76 -2.60
N LEU A 186 18.69 -13.45 -2.71
CA LEU A 186 19.89 -13.22 -1.90
C LEU A 186 21.09 -13.01 -2.84
N THR A 187 21.78 -11.87 -2.75
CA THR A 187 22.87 -11.54 -3.68
C THR A 187 23.90 -10.60 -3.06
N VAL A 188 25.05 -10.39 -3.70
CA VAL A 188 25.93 -9.27 -3.33
C VAL A 188 25.43 -8.00 -4.02
N ASP A 189 25.27 -8.03 -5.34
CA ASP A 189 24.72 -6.94 -6.14
C ASP A 189 23.34 -7.29 -6.75
N MET A 190 22.42 -6.32 -6.75
CA MET A 190 21.09 -6.46 -7.36
C MET A 190 20.87 -5.36 -8.40
N ARG A 191 20.62 -5.75 -9.66
CA ARG A 191 20.50 -4.79 -10.78
C ARG A 191 19.47 -5.20 -11.83
N GLY A 192 19.17 -4.27 -12.74
CA GLY A 192 18.28 -4.48 -13.89
C GLY A 192 17.03 -3.60 -13.85
N THR A 193 16.22 -3.70 -14.89
CA THR A 193 15.02 -2.86 -15.09
C THR A 193 13.71 -3.65 -15.20
N GLY A 194 13.78 -4.96 -14.91
CA GLY A 194 12.69 -5.90 -15.12
C GLY A 194 11.62 -5.88 -14.05
N LEU A 195 10.89 -6.99 -13.95
CA LEU A 195 9.73 -7.13 -13.07
C LEU A 195 9.91 -8.29 -12.10
N ILE A 196 9.53 -8.07 -10.85
CA ILE A 196 9.52 -9.09 -9.79
C ILE A 196 8.15 -9.04 -9.13
N TYR A 197 7.36 -10.10 -9.19
CA TYR A 197 6.03 -10.05 -8.57
C TYR A 197 5.45 -11.37 -8.06
N ALA A 198 4.59 -11.26 -7.06
CA ALA A 198 3.86 -12.37 -6.46
C ALA A 198 2.41 -11.92 -6.22
N ARG A 199 1.63 -11.81 -7.29
CA ARG A 199 0.27 -11.26 -7.23
C ARG A 199 -0.77 -12.32 -6.90
N GLY A 200 -1.85 -11.90 -6.27
CA GLY A 200 -3.06 -12.71 -6.19
C GLY A 200 -3.74 -12.83 -7.55
N GLY A 201 -4.43 -13.95 -7.78
CA GLY A 201 -5.29 -14.14 -8.94
C GLY A 201 -6.64 -13.45 -8.75
N ASP A 202 -7.27 -13.06 -9.85
CA ASP A 202 -8.57 -12.38 -9.84
C ASP A 202 -9.70 -13.37 -9.47
N GLY A 203 -10.70 -12.88 -8.74
CA GLY A 203 -11.97 -13.57 -8.53
C GLY A 203 -12.93 -13.30 -9.70
N TYR A 204 -13.88 -14.20 -9.94
CA TYR A 204 -14.88 -14.03 -11.00
C TYR A 204 -16.31 -14.12 -10.46
N GLY A 205 -17.22 -13.28 -10.97
CA GLY A 205 -18.61 -13.22 -10.52
C GLY A 205 -18.69 -12.84 -9.03
N SER A 206 -19.24 -13.74 -8.22
CA SER A 206 -19.31 -13.62 -6.76
C SER A 206 -18.03 -14.01 -6.02
N GLY A 207 -17.00 -14.50 -6.72
CA GLY A 207 -15.73 -14.92 -6.12
C GLY A 207 -14.83 -13.74 -5.71
N GLY A 208 -14.15 -13.90 -4.58
CA GLY A 208 -13.19 -12.90 -4.08
C GLY A 208 -11.80 -13.02 -4.72
N GLY A 209 -11.07 -11.90 -4.82
CA GLY A 209 -9.70 -11.89 -5.32
C GLY A 209 -8.73 -12.58 -4.36
N GLY A 210 -7.75 -13.33 -4.87
CA GLY A 210 -6.68 -13.91 -4.04
C GLY A 210 -5.76 -12.82 -3.48
N SER A 211 -5.18 -13.00 -2.31
CA SER A 211 -4.22 -12.02 -1.76
C SER A 211 -2.88 -11.98 -2.48
N GLY A 212 -2.13 -10.90 -2.28
CA GLY A 212 -0.73 -10.83 -2.66
C GLY A 212 0.17 -11.80 -1.90
N GLY A 213 1.33 -12.07 -2.49
CA GLY A 213 2.36 -12.95 -1.93
C GLY A 213 3.38 -12.21 -1.06
N ARG A 214 4.54 -12.83 -0.85
CA ARG A 214 5.64 -12.23 -0.09
C ARG A 214 6.91 -12.19 -0.92
N ILE A 215 7.55 -11.02 -0.99
CA ILE A 215 8.78 -10.81 -1.75
C ILE A 215 9.83 -10.29 -0.78
N SER A 216 11.02 -10.90 -0.78
CA SER A 216 12.17 -10.43 0.00
C SER A 216 13.40 -10.36 -0.89
N ILE A 217 14.09 -9.22 -0.88
CA ILE A 217 15.33 -9.00 -1.61
C ILE A 217 16.37 -8.49 -0.63
N VAL A 218 17.43 -9.28 -0.45
CA VAL A 218 18.55 -8.96 0.43
C VAL A 218 19.83 -8.93 -0.41
N HIS A 219 20.53 -7.79 -0.36
CA HIS A 219 21.82 -7.58 -1.02
C HIS A 219 22.89 -7.16 0.00
N THR A 220 24.18 -7.29 -0.32
CA THR A 220 25.28 -6.89 0.61
C THR A 220 26.17 -5.78 0.05
N ASN A 221 25.89 -5.31 -1.16
CA ASN A 221 26.62 -4.20 -1.79
C ASN A 221 25.65 -3.34 -2.61
N GLU A 222 25.81 -3.22 -3.93
CA GLU A 222 25.04 -2.25 -4.71
C GLU A 222 23.66 -2.79 -5.09
N LYS A 223 22.62 -1.98 -4.83
CA LYS A 223 21.29 -2.14 -5.42
C LYS A 223 21.04 -1.03 -6.43
N THR A 224 21.29 -1.32 -7.70
CA THR A 224 21.00 -0.43 -8.84
C THR A 224 19.77 -0.90 -9.62
N PHE A 225 18.97 -1.80 -9.05
CA PHE A 225 17.73 -2.27 -9.66
C PHE A 225 16.72 -1.13 -9.73
N MET A 226 16.26 -0.84 -10.95
CA MET A 226 15.32 0.24 -11.30
C MET A 226 13.96 -0.31 -11.77
N GLY A 227 13.78 -1.62 -11.70
CA GLY A 227 12.56 -2.29 -12.10
C GLY A 227 11.41 -2.13 -11.09
N LYS A 228 10.31 -2.84 -11.32
CA LYS A 228 9.13 -2.82 -10.43
C LYS A 228 9.02 -4.12 -9.63
N ILE A 229 8.62 -3.97 -8.36
CA ILE A 229 8.39 -5.07 -7.43
C ILE A 229 6.93 -4.98 -6.97
N LEU A 230 6.15 -6.05 -7.10
CA LEU A 230 4.70 -6.01 -6.84
C LEU A 230 4.20 -7.25 -6.11
N ALA A 231 3.41 -7.02 -5.07
CA ALA A 231 2.73 -8.07 -4.33
C ALA A 231 1.26 -7.70 -4.11
N ASP A 232 0.58 -7.10 -5.09
CA ASP A 232 -0.84 -6.73 -4.98
C ASP A 232 -1.77 -7.95 -5.02
N GLY A 233 -2.93 -7.88 -4.36
CA GLY A 233 -3.96 -8.93 -4.42
C GLY A 233 -4.71 -8.99 -5.75
N GLY A 234 -5.70 -9.84 -5.90
CA GLY A 234 -6.51 -10.00 -7.10
C GLY A 234 -7.69 -9.03 -7.11
N LEU A 235 -8.13 -8.68 -8.31
CA LEU A 235 -9.36 -7.93 -8.55
C LEU A 235 -10.59 -8.83 -8.38
N ILE A 236 -11.75 -8.19 -8.34
CA ILE A 236 -13.06 -8.84 -8.46
C ILE A 236 -13.69 -8.47 -9.81
N ASP A 237 -14.65 -9.29 -10.23
CA ASP A 237 -15.43 -9.02 -11.43
C ASP A 237 -16.20 -7.69 -11.32
N GLY A 238 -16.25 -6.95 -12.43
CA GLY A 238 -16.89 -5.64 -12.51
C GLY A 238 -16.13 -4.46 -11.91
N MET A 239 -14.96 -4.67 -11.30
CA MET A 239 -14.15 -3.55 -10.77
C MET A 239 -13.52 -2.71 -11.89
N VAL A 240 -13.14 -3.36 -13.00
CA VAL A 240 -12.59 -2.69 -14.19
C VAL A 240 -13.72 -2.26 -15.11
N SER A 241 -13.75 -0.98 -15.47
CA SER A 241 -14.71 -0.41 -16.41
C SER A 241 -14.00 0.28 -17.58
N THR A 242 -14.72 0.46 -18.68
CA THR A 242 -14.28 1.33 -19.78
C THR A 242 -14.40 2.78 -19.33
N LEU A 243 -13.34 3.55 -19.55
CA LEU A 243 -13.25 4.95 -19.14
C LEU A 243 -13.87 5.85 -20.20
N ASP A 244 -14.57 6.90 -19.76
CA ASP A 244 -15.00 8.00 -20.62
C ASP A 244 -13.78 8.87 -20.99
N LEU A 245 -13.60 9.13 -22.30
CA LEU A 245 -12.38 9.75 -22.82
C LEU A 245 -12.64 11.15 -23.41
N GLU A 246 -11.80 12.10 -23.03
CA GLU A 246 -11.59 13.34 -23.76
C GLU A 246 -10.38 13.20 -24.69
N MET A 247 -10.61 13.32 -26.00
CA MET A 247 -9.61 13.03 -27.02
C MET A 247 -8.90 14.30 -27.54
N ALA A 248 -7.57 14.28 -27.56
CA ALA A 248 -6.75 15.26 -28.25
C ALA A 248 -5.77 14.58 -29.22
N ALA A 249 -5.24 15.29 -30.21
CA ALA A 249 -4.29 14.71 -31.16
C ALA A 249 -3.30 15.74 -31.68
N SER A 250 -2.13 15.28 -32.11
CA SER A 250 -1.07 16.12 -32.69
C SER A 250 -1.51 16.87 -33.96
N SER A 251 -2.31 16.21 -34.81
CA SER A 251 -2.87 16.80 -36.02
C SER A 251 -4.03 15.96 -36.54
N TYR A 252 -4.90 16.54 -37.36
CA TYR A 252 -5.99 15.81 -37.99
C TYR A 252 -6.43 16.43 -39.32
N THR A 253 -7.06 15.62 -40.17
CA THR A 253 -7.74 16.10 -41.40
C THR A 253 -9.22 16.42 -41.10
N SER A 254 -10.19 16.06 -41.94
CA SER A 254 -11.62 16.12 -41.58
C SER A 254 -12.07 15.04 -40.56
N TYR A 255 -11.13 14.33 -39.93
CA TYR A 255 -11.36 13.20 -39.01
C TYR A 255 -10.71 13.53 -37.66
N PRO A 256 -11.40 14.31 -36.80
CA PRO A 256 -10.82 14.93 -35.61
C PRO A 256 -10.45 13.91 -34.52
N ALA A 257 -9.77 14.40 -33.48
CA ALA A 257 -9.34 13.58 -32.33
C ALA A 257 -10.49 12.81 -31.66
N ALA A 258 -11.69 13.40 -31.58
CA ALA A 258 -12.89 12.75 -31.03
C ALA A 258 -13.21 11.40 -31.72
N TYR A 259 -12.92 11.25 -33.02
CA TYR A 259 -13.13 9.99 -33.72
C TYR A 259 -12.09 8.92 -33.32
N GLY A 260 -11.10 9.32 -32.55
CA GLY A 260 -10.13 8.43 -31.92
C GLY A 260 -10.68 7.73 -30.69
N GLU A 261 -11.87 8.07 -30.19
CA GLU A 261 -12.55 7.28 -29.16
C GLU A 261 -13.27 6.09 -29.80
N MET A 262 -12.99 4.88 -29.31
CA MET A 262 -13.57 3.66 -29.84
C MET A 262 -15.05 3.56 -29.46
N GLY A 263 -15.92 3.58 -30.47
CA GLY A 263 -17.37 3.59 -30.29
C GLY A 263 -18.02 4.90 -30.69
N TYR A 264 -17.25 5.99 -30.80
CA TYR A 264 -17.75 7.30 -31.25
C TYR A 264 -18.34 7.24 -32.68
N HIS A 265 -17.70 6.49 -33.58
CA HIS A 265 -18.22 6.20 -34.92
C HIS A 265 -18.01 4.73 -35.28
N SER A 266 -18.96 4.13 -36.01
CA SER A 266 -18.93 2.68 -36.30
C SER A 266 -17.89 2.28 -37.37
N SER A 267 -17.52 3.22 -38.24
CA SER A 267 -16.72 2.94 -39.45
C SER A 267 -15.58 3.91 -39.73
N ILE A 268 -15.36 4.91 -38.88
CA ILE A 268 -14.40 6.00 -39.10
C ILE A 268 -13.60 6.22 -37.83
N SER A 269 -12.32 6.53 -37.95
CA SER A 269 -11.45 6.82 -36.80
C SER A 269 -10.68 8.13 -36.98
N TRP A 270 -10.02 8.60 -35.91
CA TRP A 270 -9.08 9.73 -36.03
C TRP A 270 -8.03 9.45 -37.09
N ARG A 271 -7.65 10.48 -37.87
CA ARG A 271 -6.59 10.38 -38.88
C ARG A 271 -5.60 11.52 -38.73
N ALA A 272 -4.32 11.19 -38.62
CA ALA A 272 -3.27 12.20 -38.52
C ALA A 272 -3.16 13.03 -39.80
N GLY A 273 -2.98 14.35 -39.65
CA GLY A 273 -2.77 15.28 -40.77
C GLY A 273 -1.42 15.08 -41.48
N SER A 274 -0.40 14.65 -40.73
CA SER A 274 0.93 14.31 -41.24
C SER A 274 1.27 12.84 -40.99
N GLN A 275 2.09 12.24 -41.86
CA GLN A 275 2.46 10.82 -41.81
C GLN A 275 3.91 10.65 -41.33
N ASN A 276 4.14 10.86 -40.04
CA ASN A 276 5.45 10.68 -39.38
C ASN A 276 5.28 10.13 -37.96
N THR A 277 6.37 9.73 -37.32
CA THR A 277 6.37 9.09 -36.00
C THR A 277 6.17 10.05 -34.82
N ASN A 278 6.04 11.35 -35.09
CA ASN A 278 5.81 12.37 -34.06
C ASN A 278 4.32 12.64 -33.84
N GLN A 279 3.45 11.88 -34.51
CA GLN A 279 2.01 12.00 -34.30
C GLN A 279 1.60 11.30 -33.01
N TYR A 280 0.57 11.82 -32.36
CA TYR A 280 -0.04 11.18 -31.21
C TYR A 280 -1.56 11.34 -31.19
N LEU A 281 -2.20 10.36 -30.57
CA LEU A 281 -3.57 10.43 -30.08
C LEU A 281 -3.51 10.38 -28.55
N GLU A 282 -4.08 11.38 -27.89
CA GLU A 282 -4.17 11.49 -26.44
C GLU A 282 -5.59 11.17 -26.01
N ALA A 283 -5.69 10.30 -25.01
CA ALA A 283 -6.92 9.96 -24.30
C ALA A 283 -6.77 10.45 -22.86
N SER A 284 -7.51 11.50 -22.52
CA SER A 284 -7.59 12.04 -21.16
C SER A 284 -8.88 11.58 -20.49
N PHE A 285 -8.88 11.49 -19.17
CA PHE A 285 -10.07 11.17 -18.38
C PHE A 285 -10.11 12.04 -17.12
N THR A 286 -11.31 12.40 -16.67
CA THR A 286 -11.56 13.54 -15.75
C THR A 286 -10.97 13.33 -14.35
N THR A 287 -10.95 12.08 -13.89
CA THR A 287 -10.44 11.68 -12.58
C THR A 287 -9.29 10.72 -12.80
N SER A 288 -8.18 10.84 -12.07
CA SER A 288 -7.07 9.90 -12.19
C SER A 288 -7.49 8.47 -11.79
N MET A 289 -7.14 7.49 -12.62
CA MET A 289 -7.57 6.09 -12.51
C MET A 289 -6.36 5.16 -12.49
N MET A 290 -6.56 3.96 -11.96
CA MET A 290 -5.67 2.82 -12.20
C MET A 290 -6.02 2.21 -13.56
N VAL A 291 -5.27 2.58 -14.60
CA VAL A 291 -5.44 2.03 -15.94
C VAL A 291 -4.95 0.58 -15.97
N THR A 292 -5.75 -0.37 -16.46
CA THR A 292 -5.41 -1.80 -16.48
C THR A 292 -5.21 -2.36 -17.89
N SER A 293 -5.84 -1.74 -18.88
CA SER A 293 -5.72 -2.17 -20.28
C SER A 293 -6.13 -1.07 -21.24
N PHE A 294 -5.75 -1.23 -22.49
CA PHE A 294 -6.29 -0.44 -23.58
C PHE A 294 -6.48 -1.29 -24.83
N SER A 295 -7.36 -0.84 -25.70
CA SER A 295 -7.58 -1.44 -27.01
C SER A 295 -7.33 -0.43 -28.12
N THR A 296 -6.85 -0.90 -29.27
CA THR A 296 -6.71 -0.10 -30.49
C THR A 296 -7.49 -0.71 -31.64
N LYS A 297 -8.01 0.14 -32.52
CA LYS A 297 -8.68 -0.21 -33.76
C LYS A 297 -8.23 0.71 -34.89
N GLY A 298 -8.17 0.21 -36.12
CA GLY A 298 -7.94 1.04 -37.31
C GLY A 298 -9.22 1.76 -37.78
N ASP A 299 -9.21 2.27 -39.01
CA ASP A 299 -10.36 2.87 -39.69
C ASP A 299 -11.05 1.83 -40.58
N PRO A 300 -12.28 1.37 -40.26
CA PRO A 300 -12.96 0.31 -41.01
C PRO A 300 -13.34 0.70 -42.44
N SER A 301 -13.71 1.97 -42.66
CA SER A 301 -14.19 2.47 -43.96
C SER A 301 -13.07 2.55 -45.00
N SER A 302 -11.91 3.07 -44.61
CA SER A 302 -10.77 3.26 -45.52
C SER A 302 -9.71 2.16 -45.42
N GLY A 303 -9.78 1.28 -44.41
CA GLY A 303 -8.82 0.20 -44.21
C GLY A 303 -7.44 0.68 -43.74
N TYR A 304 -7.34 1.89 -43.19
CA TYR A 304 -6.11 2.45 -42.62
C TYR A 304 -5.92 1.93 -41.20
N TYR A 305 -4.69 1.60 -40.82
CA TYR A 305 -4.43 1.10 -39.47
C TYR A 305 -2.97 1.26 -39.06
N VAL A 306 -2.76 1.41 -37.75
CA VAL A 306 -1.44 1.44 -37.13
C VAL A 306 -1.00 0.02 -36.77
N ARG A 307 0.22 -0.35 -37.16
CA ARG A 307 0.82 -1.67 -36.98
C ARG A 307 1.65 -1.77 -35.71
N THR A 308 2.33 -0.70 -35.32
CA THR A 308 3.08 -0.62 -34.06
C THR A 308 3.02 0.78 -33.49
N TYR A 309 3.04 0.90 -32.17
CA TYR A 309 3.01 2.17 -31.46
C TYR A 309 3.74 2.11 -30.12
N LYS A 310 4.11 3.28 -29.59
CA LYS A 310 4.55 3.45 -28.20
C LYS A 310 3.42 4.09 -27.39
N VAL A 311 3.40 3.86 -26.09
CA VAL A 311 2.41 4.48 -25.19
C VAL A 311 3.14 5.20 -24.07
N GLN A 312 2.73 6.44 -23.82
CA GLN A 312 3.07 7.16 -22.59
C GLN A 312 1.85 7.27 -21.68
N PHE A 313 2.09 7.31 -20.39
CA PHE A 313 1.11 7.70 -19.38
C PHE A 313 1.63 8.95 -18.66
N TYR A 314 0.72 9.77 -18.17
CA TYR A 314 1.07 10.86 -17.27
C TYR A 314 1.15 10.30 -15.85
N ASN A 315 2.35 10.25 -15.28
CA ASN A 315 2.59 9.76 -13.93
C ASN A 315 2.23 10.87 -12.94
N GLU A 316 1.11 10.67 -12.23
CA GLU A 316 0.62 11.67 -11.26
C GLU A 316 1.62 11.90 -10.12
N SER A 317 2.33 10.86 -9.68
CA SER A 317 3.29 10.95 -8.58
C SER A 317 4.52 11.78 -8.92
N THR A 318 4.98 11.75 -10.19
CA THR A 318 6.15 12.52 -10.66
C THR A 318 5.78 13.77 -11.44
N SER A 319 4.49 13.98 -11.72
CA SER A 319 3.98 15.05 -12.59
C SER A 319 4.66 15.10 -13.97
N ALA A 320 4.96 13.93 -14.54
CA ALA A 320 5.73 13.80 -15.77
C ALA A 320 5.15 12.75 -16.73
N TRP A 321 5.44 12.91 -18.02
CA TRP A 321 5.13 11.90 -19.03
C TRP A 321 6.19 10.81 -19.03
N GLU A 322 5.76 9.57 -18.84
CA GLU A 322 6.62 8.38 -18.83
C GLU A 322 6.14 7.37 -19.88
N PHE A 323 7.07 6.69 -20.54
CA PHE A 323 6.71 5.56 -21.40
C PHE A 323 6.32 4.36 -20.54
N LEU A 324 5.33 3.60 -21.00
CA LEU A 324 5.05 2.31 -20.38
C LEU A 324 6.32 1.44 -20.47
N PRO A 325 6.77 0.84 -19.34
CA PRO A 325 8.03 0.10 -19.29
C PRO A 325 7.93 -1.29 -19.94
N TYR A 326 6.74 -1.69 -20.35
CA TYR A 326 6.46 -2.94 -21.04
C TYR A 326 5.70 -2.68 -22.37
N PRO A 327 5.79 -3.59 -23.35
CA PRO A 327 6.75 -4.70 -23.38
C PRO A 327 8.19 -4.15 -23.34
N SER A 328 9.18 -4.96 -22.96
CA SER A 328 10.57 -4.50 -22.78
C SER A 328 11.18 -3.82 -24.02
N SER A 329 10.62 -4.05 -25.21
CA SER A 329 10.94 -3.34 -26.46
C SER A 329 10.43 -1.89 -26.53
N GLY A 330 9.51 -1.51 -25.65
CA GLY A 330 8.74 -0.27 -25.68
C GLY A 330 7.77 -0.16 -26.87
N LEU A 331 7.57 -1.23 -27.65
CA LEU A 331 6.75 -1.25 -28.87
C LEU A 331 5.57 -2.23 -28.73
N PHE A 332 4.36 -1.68 -28.76
CA PHE A 332 3.14 -2.46 -28.81
C PHE A 332 2.79 -2.86 -30.23
N THR A 333 2.34 -4.10 -30.41
CA THR A 333 1.81 -4.58 -31.69
C THR A 333 0.38 -4.10 -31.85
N GLY A 334 0.10 -3.39 -32.94
CA GLY A 334 -1.21 -2.86 -33.26
C GLY A 334 -2.03 -3.76 -34.18
N ASN A 335 -2.80 -3.14 -35.04
CA ASN A 335 -3.81 -3.80 -35.85
C ASN A 335 -3.22 -4.39 -37.14
N THR A 336 -3.88 -5.42 -37.66
CA THR A 336 -3.56 -6.07 -38.96
C THR A 336 -4.56 -5.70 -40.06
N ASN A 337 -5.66 -5.02 -39.69
CA ASN A 337 -6.70 -4.53 -40.58
C ASN A 337 -7.40 -3.30 -39.95
N GLY A 338 -8.31 -2.65 -40.69
CA GLY A 338 -9.03 -1.47 -40.22
C GLY A 338 -10.19 -1.72 -39.25
N GLY A 339 -10.66 -2.96 -39.08
CA GLY A 339 -11.91 -3.29 -38.41
C GLY A 339 -11.80 -4.01 -37.06
N SER A 340 -10.76 -4.82 -36.86
CA SER A 340 -10.57 -5.65 -35.67
C SER A 340 -9.99 -4.85 -34.50
N GLU A 341 -10.53 -5.06 -33.31
CA GLU A 341 -9.98 -4.57 -32.04
C GLU A 341 -8.76 -5.40 -31.63
N VAL A 342 -7.72 -4.75 -31.11
CA VAL A 342 -6.56 -5.38 -30.50
C VAL A 342 -6.41 -4.83 -29.09
N THR A 343 -6.50 -5.69 -28.08
CA THR A 343 -6.42 -5.33 -26.66
C THR A 343 -5.06 -5.71 -26.10
N HIS A 344 -4.47 -4.81 -25.32
CA HIS A 344 -3.29 -5.07 -24.51
C HIS A 344 -3.64 -4.88 -23.04
N SER A 345 -3.55 -5.96 -22.27
CA SER A 345 -3.54 -5.87 -20.81
C SER A 345 -2.18 -5.38 -20.36
N LEU A 346 -2.21 -4.42 -19.44
CA LEU A 346 -1.01 -3.92 -18.80
C LEU A 346 -0.47 -5.00 -17.86
N GLU A 347 0.86 -5.17 -17.80
CA GLU A 347 1.45 -6.12 -16.84
C GLU A 347 1.07 -5.75 -15.41
N PHE A 348 0.95 -4.45 -15.13
CA PHE A 348 0.40 -3.92 -13.89
C PHE A 348 -0.33 -2.60 -14.15
N PRO A 349 -1.32 -2.26 -13.32
CA PRO A 349 -2.05 -1.02 -13.49
C PRO A 349 -1.15 0.21 -13.30
N VAL A 350 -1.39 1.29 -14.05
CA VAL A 350 -0.68 2.57 -13.87
C VAL A 350 -1.65 3.66 -13.42
N TYR A 351 -1.26 4.41 -12.39
CA TYR A 351 -2.04 5.55 -11.91
C TYR A 351 -1.80 6.76 -12.80
N SER A 352 -2.83 7.20 -13.52
CA SER A 352 -2.72 8.26 -14.51
C SER A 352 -4.07 8.94 -14.72
N SER A 353 -4.09 10.15 -15.26
CA SER A 353 -5.27 10.80 -15.85
C SER A 353 -5.26 10.80 -17.38
N LYS A 354 -4.14 10.41 -18.02
CA LYS A 354 -3.94 10.55 -19.47
C LYS A 354 -3.01 9.51 -20.07
N LEU A 355 -3.38 9.00 -21.25
CA LEU A 355 -2.50 8.19 -22.09
C LEU A 355 -2.24 8.86 -23.45
N ARG A 356 -1.04 8.68 -23.98
CA ARG A 356 -0.66 9.09 -25.36
C ARG A 356 -0.17 7.91 -26.16
N PHE A 357 -0.79 7.70 -27.32
CA PHE A 357 -0.45 6.66 -28.28
C PHE A 357 0.32 7.28 -29.44
N TYR A 358 1.55 6.81 -29.66
CA TYR A 358 2.48 7.31 -30.69
C TYR A 358 2.67 6.28 -31.82
N PRO A 359 2.00 6.42 -32.98
CA PRO A 359 2.17 5.52 -34.11
C PRO A 359 3.62 5.46 -34.61
N GLN A 360 4.16 4.25 -34.76
CA GLN A 360 5.53 4.01 -35.23
C GLN A 360 5.55 3.43 -36.65
N THR A 361 4.63 2.50 -36.95
CA THR A 361 4.44 1.97 -38.30
C THR A 361 2.95 1.83 -38.61
N TRP A 362 2.56 1.96 -39.88
CA TRP A 362 1.15 1.94 -40.30
C TRP A 362 0.99 1.41 -41.72
N TYR A 363 -0.25 1.06 -42.08
CA TYR A 363 -0.62 0.70 -43.44
C TYR A 363 -1.37 1.85 -44.12
N SER A 364 -0.82 2.31 -45.25
CA SER A 364 -1.32 3.45 -46.06
C SER A 364 -1.30 4.81 -45.34
N ARG A 365 -2.09 4.98 -44.28
CA ARG A 365 -2.14 6.20 -43.45
C ARG A 365 -2.31 5.87 -41.96
N ILE A 366 -1.91 6.80 -41.10
CA ILE A 366 -2.18 6.76 -39.66
C ILE A 366 -3.67 7.02 -39.45
N GLY A 367 -4.38 5.97 -39.03
CA GLY A 367 -5.74 6.02 -38.51
C GLY A 367 -5.86 5.09 -37.31
N MET A 368 -6.42 5.60 -36.20
CA MET A 368 -6.51 4.86 -34.94
C MET A 368 -7.70 5.35 -34.12
N ALA A 369 -8.38 4.41 -33.46
CA ALA A 369 -9.27 4.66 -32.33
C ALA A 369 -8.82 3.81 -31.14
N VAL A 370 -9.07 4.29 -29.93
CA VAL A 370 -8.64 3.70 -28.67
C VAL A 370 -9.78 3.58 -27.69
N LYS A 371 -9.68 2.56 -26.83
CA LYS A 371 -10.51 2.35 -25.65
C LYS A 371 -9.56 2.15 -24.48
N VAL A 372 -9.85 2.73 -23.33
CA VAL A 372 -9.04 2.56 -22.12
C VAL A 372 -9.93 1.97 -21.04
N ASN A 373 -9.42 1.00 -20.28
CA ASN A 373 -10.12 0.44 -19.14
C ASN A 373 -9.29 0.64 -17.87
N GLY A 374 -9.96 0.80 -16.75
CA GLY A 374 -9.34 0.99 -15.45
C GLY A 374 -10.34 0.96 -14.31
N TYR A 375 -9.90 1.30 -13.12
CA TYR A 375 -10.74 1.46 -11.94
C TYR A 375 -10.35 2.70 -11.14
N THR A 376 -11.30 3.22 -10.37
CA THR A 376 -11.10 4.42 -9.55
C THR A 376 -10.15 4.12 -8.41
N TYR A 377 -9.11 4.95 -8.28
CA TYR A 377 -8.39 5.12 -7.01
C TYR A 377 -9.16 6.15 -6.18
N SER A 378 -10.27 5.74 -5.56
CA SER A 378 -11.03 6.63 -4.68
C SER A 378 -11.65 5.82 -3.55
N TYR A 379 -10.91 5.72 -2.46
CA TYR A 379 -11.54 5.79 -1.15
C TYR A 379 -11.79 7.28 -0.92
N ALA A 380 -13.06 7.68 -0.73
CA ALA A 380 -13.29 8.92 -0.01
C ALA A 380 -12.88 8.59 1.43
N PRO A 381 -11.80 9.17 1.99
CA PRO A 381 -11.64 9.10 3.42
C PRO A 381 -12.93 9.69 3.98
N ASP A 382 -13.67 8.90 4.77
CA ASP A 382 -14.63 9.47 5.68
C ASP A 382 -13.83 10.47 6.53
N GLU A 383 -13.93 11.76 6.20
CA GLU A 383 -13.26 12.84 6.93
C GLU A 383 -13.70 12.88 8.40
N ASP A 384 -14.80 12.21 8.72
CA ASP A 384 -15.26 11.94 10.07
C ASP A 384 -14.78 10.54 10.52
N ILE A 385 -13.72 10.46 11.33
CA ILE A 385 -13.40 9.25 12.09
C ILE A 385 -13.71 9.46 13.59
N PRO A 386 -14.47 8.52 14.20
CA PRO A 386 -14.96 7.29 13.57
C PRO A 386 -16.15 7.55 12.63
N PRO A 387 -16.21 6.91 11.45
CA PRO A 387 -17.28 7.09 10.48
C PRO A 387 -18.63 6.66 10.99
N ASN A 388 -19.64 7.40 10.57
CA ASN A 388 -20.98 7.35 11.14
C ASN A 388 -21.86 6.21 10.60
N SER A 389 -21.35 5.32 9.73
CA SER A 389 -22.16 4.23 9.18
C SER A 389 -21.39 2.95 8.85
N CYS A 390 -21.83 1.86 9.46
CA CYS A 390 -21.44 0.49 9.12
C CYS A 390 -22.25 0.04 7.90
N SER A 391 -21.67 0.12 6.70
CA SER A 391 -22.29 -0.49 5.52
C SER A 391 -21.92 -1.97 5.46
N SER A 392 -22.92 -2.84 5.26
CA SER A 392 -22.69 -4.27 5.04
C SER A 392 -22.05 -4.50 3.67
N LEU A 393 -21.07 -5.39 3.60
CA LEU A 393 -20.40 -5.75 2.35
C LEU A 393 -21.35 -6.61 1.49
N ILE A 394 -21.97 -6.01 0.46
CA ILE A 394 -22.94 -6.71 -0.41
C ILE A 394 -22.26 -7.37 -1.63
N SER A 395 -21.06 -6.93 -2.02
CA SER A 395 -20.30 -7.46 -3.17
C SER A 395 -18.99 -8.13 -2.75
N ALA A 396 -18.43 -8.99 -3.61
CA ALA A 396 -17.15 -9.66 -3.39
C ALA A 396 -16.02 -8.67 -3.10
N GLY A 397 -15.00 -9.08 -2.35
CA GLY A 397 -13.84 -8.25 -1.98
C GLY A 397 -12.63 -8.51 -2.88
N SER A 398 -11.86 -7.46 -3.14
CA SER A 398 -10.51 -7.62 -3.69
C SER A 398 -9.62 -8.34 -2.67
N GLY A 399 -8.59 -9.03 -3.16
CA GLY A 399 -7.59 -9.61 -2.27
C GLY A 399 -6.70 -8.53 -1.68
N GLY A 400 -6.35 -8.65 -0.40
CA GLY A 400 -5.43 -7.74 0.26
C GLY A 400 -4.02 -7.80 -0.34
N PRO A 401 -3.23 -6.72 -0.16
CA PRO A 401 -1.85 -6.68 -0.61
C PRO A 401 -1.00 -7.68 0.18
N GLY A 402 0.07 -8.11 -0.45
CA GLY A 402 1.16 -8.87 0.13
C GLY A 402 2.24 -7.96 0.71
N THR A 403 3.43 -8.51 0.92
CA THR A 403 4.56 -7.79 1.52
C THR A 403 5.78 -7.78 0.62
N ILE A 404 6.50 -6.66 0.60
CA ILE A 404 7.78 -6.51 -0.09
C ILE A 404 8.82 -6.05 0.93
N TYR A 405 9.82 -6.87 1.19
CA TYR A 405 10.92 -6.57 2.11
C TYR A 405 12.23 -6.35 1.35
N LEU A 406 12.90 -5.23 1.63
CA LEU A 406 14.11 -4.80 0.97
C LEU A 406 15.17 -4.47 2.02
N ALA A 407 16.30 -5.19 2.00
CA ALA A 407 17.36 -4.95 2.97
C ALA A 407 18.76 -5.02 2.35
N GLN A 408 19.66 -4.21 2.91
CA GLN A 408 21.10 -4.34 2.71
C GLN A 408 21.70 -5.04 3.95
N ASP A 409 22.63 -5.98 3.74
CA ASP A 409 23.41 -6.68 4.77
C ASP A 409 22.61 -7.45 5.85
N GLY A 410 21.30 -7.63 5.66
CA GLY A 410 20.42 -8.28 6.63
C GLY A 410 20.01 -7.37 7.80
N ASP A 411 20.17 -6.06 7.64
CA ASP A 411 19.69 -5.03 8.57
C ASP A 411 18.16 -4.95 8.63
N ASN A 412 17.63 -4.06 9.47
CA ASN A 412 16.20 -3.90 9.72
C ASN A 412 15.40 -3.62 8.43
N GLY A 413 15.94 -2.86 7.47
CA GLY A 413 15.44 -2.77 6.10
C GLY A 413 14.11 -2.03 5.94
N VAL A 414 13.59 -2.02 4.71
CA VAL A 414 12.32 -1.37 4.35
C VAL A 414 11.26 -2.41 4.05
N LEU A 415 10.09 -2.25 4.64
CA LEU A 415 8.87 -3.00 4.30
C LEU A 415 7.93 -2.09 3.48
N GLU A 416 7.61 -2.51 2.27
CA GLU A 416 6.68 -1.82 1.37
C GLU A 416 5.40 -2.64 1.19
N ILE A 417 4.25 -1.99 1.38
CA ILE A 417 2.92 -2.53 1.09
C ILE A 417 2.26 -1.62 0.06
N ASP A 418 1.89 -2.21 -1.08
CA ASP A 418 1.26 -1.50 -2.18
C ASP A 418 -0.01 -2.26 -2.60
N ASN A 419 -1.16 -1.61 -2.39
CA ASN A 419 -2.46 -2.19 -2.70
C ASN A 419 -2.97 -1.80 -4.11
N ARG A 420 -2.22 -0.95 -4.82
CA ARG A 420 -2.55 -0.47 -6.17
C ARG A 420 -3.97 0.07 -6.30
N GLY A 421 -4.49 0.68 -5.23
CA GLY A 421 -5.79 1.33 -5.24
C GLY A 421 -6.97 0.38 -5.32
N LYS A 422 -6.75 -0.91 -5.03
CA LYS A 422 -7.83 -1.88 -4.90
C LYS A 422 -8.59 -1.58 -3.62
N ASP A 423 -9.90 -1.49 -3.66
CA ASP A 423 -10.73 -1.23 -2.47
C ASP A 423 -10.65 -2.44 -1.52
N PRO A 424 -9.81 -2.37 -0.47
CA PRO A 424 -9.75 -3.42 0.51
C PRO A 424 -10.99 -3.20 1.36
N LYS A 425 -12.06 -3.93 1.09
CA LYS A 425 -13.29 -3.82 1.88
C LYS A 425 -12.97 -4.13 3.34
N ILE A 426 -12.77 -3.07 4.11
CA ILE A 426 -12.45 -3.11 5.53
C ILE A 426 -13.74 -2.91 6.27
N ALA A 427 -14.14 -3.97 6.96
CA ALA A 427 -15.29 -3.92 7.83
C ALA A 427 -14.89 -3.27 9.15
N LYS A 428 -15.87 -2.59 9.75
CA LYS A 428 -15.76 -2.06 11.12
C LYS A 428 -16.66 -2.88 12.02
N ASN A 429 -16.34 -2.89 13.31
CA ASN A 429 -17.17 -3.54 14.32
C ASN A 429 -18.59 -2.93 14.32
N ASP A 430 -19.54 -3.55 15.03
CA ASP A 430 -20.94 -3.10 15.08
C ASP A 430 -21.13 -1.66 15.63
N LEU A 431 -20.11 -1.12 16.29
CA LEU A 431 -20.06 0.24 16.83
C LEU A 431 -19.42 1.25 15.87
N CYS A 432 -18.99 0.80 14.68
CA CYS A 432 -18.35 1.56 13.61
C CYS A 432 -17.07 2.30 14.03
N ASN A 433 -16.48 1.93 15.17
CA ASN A 433 -15.37 2.66 15.79
C ASN A 433 -14.06 1.86 15.83
N GLU A 434 -14.09 0.55 15.56
CA GLU A 434 -12.88 -0.28 15.50
C GLU A 434 -12.79 -1.04 14.17
N PHE A 435 -11.57 -1.28 13.71
CA PHE A 435 -11.27 -2.24 12.65
C PHE A 435 -11.77 -3.63 13.05
N ASP A 436 -12.72 -4.17 12.27
CA ASP A 436 -13.14 -5.55 12.45
C ASP A 436 -12.16 -6.45 11.70
N VAL A 437 -11.16 -6.89 12.46
CA VAL A 437 -10.19 -7.88 12.02
C VAL A 437 -10.86 -9.19 11.59
N GLU A 438 -12.02 -9.51 12.16
CA GLU A 438 -12.72 -10.76 11.89
C GLU A 438 -13.23 -10.79 10.46
N THR A 439 -13.71 -9.67 9.93
CA THR A 439 -14.37 -9.62 8.61
C THR A 439 -13.63 -8.82 7.53
N SER A 440 -12.53 -8.14 7.89
CA SER A 440 -11.71 -7.37 6.94
C SER A 440 -10.76 -8.24 6.11
N GLY A 441 -11.00 -8.31 4.79
CA GLY A 441 -10.24 -9.15 3.86
C GLY A 441 -9.07 -8.47 3.13
N GLY A 442 -8.91 -7.15 3.26
CA GLY A 442 -8.08 -6.37 2.33
C GLY A 442 -6.73 -5.84 2.87
N ALA A 443 -6.24 -6.33 4.00
CA ALA A 443 -4.97 -5.87 4.58
C ALA A 443 -3.83 -6.88 4.34
N ALA A 444 -2.59 -6.37 4.33
CA ALA A 444 -1.37 -7.17 4.52
C ALA A 444 -1.20 -7.52 6.01
N TRP A 445 -0.58 -8.67 6.29
CA TRP A 445 -0.44 -9.17 7.66
C TRP A 445 0.97 -9.62 7.99
N MET A 446 1.36 -9.34 9.23
CA MET A 446 2.62 -9.74 9.82
C MET A 446 2.40 -10.51 11.12
N PHE A 447 3.05 -11.67 11.23
CA PHE A 447 2.93 -12.58 12.37
C PHE A 447 4.27 -12.82 13.08
N GLU A 448 5.28 -12.00 12.79
CA GLU A 448 6.61 -12.18 13.36
C GLU A 448 7.06 -10.92 14.07
N THR A 449 7.70 -11.09 15.22
CA THR A 449 8.44 -10.00 15.86
C THR A 449 9.60 -9.58 14.98
N ASN A 450 9.61 -8.31 14.59
CA ASN A 450 10.58 -7.79 13.64
C ASN A 450 10.96 -6.35 13.96
N THR A 451 12.15 -5.99 13.48
CA THR A 451 12.63 -4.61 13.46
C THR A 451 12.76 -4.14 12.01
N PHE A 452 12.31 -2.93 11.71
CA PHE A 452 12.40 -2.28 10.39
C PHE A 452 13.00 -0.88 10.50
N ASP A 453 13.79 -0.47 9.53
CA ASP A 453 14.17 0.95 9.42
C ASP A 453 12.95 1.77 8.99
N LYS A 454 12.13 1.20 8.09
CA LYS A 454 10.99 1.92 7.53
C LYS A 454 9.85 1.00 7.11
N ILE A 455 8.62 1.42 7.35
CA ILE A 455 7.39 0.85 6.78
C ILE A 455 6.77 1.89 5.83
N ILE A 456 6.45 1.48 4.61
CA ILE A 456 5.81 2.31 3.59
C ILE A 456 4.49 1.68 3.17
N LEU A 457 3.41 2.45 3.30
CA LEU A 457 2.07 2.08 2.85
C LEU A 457 1.66 2.96 1.67
N SER A 458 1.18 2.38 0.58
CA SER A 458 0.87 3.11 -0.65
C SER A 458 -0.35 2.59 -1.39
N TYR A 459 -0.97 3.51 -2.11
CA TYR A 459 -2.21 3.36 -2.86
C TYR A 459 -3.34 2.74 -2.04
N GLY A 460 -3.60 3.31 -0.85
CA GLY A 460 -4.67 2.87 0.05
C GLY A 460 -4.45 1.47 0.61
N SER A 461 -3.19 1.15 0.95
CA SER A 461 -2.83 -0.14 1.54
C SER A 461 -3.00 -0.15 3.05
N HIS A 462 -3.37 -1.31 3.58
CA HIS A 462 -3.59 -1.48 5.01
C HIS A 462 -2.67 -2.57 5.54
N LEU A 463 -2.14 -2.36 6.74
CA LEU A 463 -1.22 -3.29 7.39
C LEU A 463 -1.72 -3.63 8.79
N VAL A 464 -1.84 -4.92 9.07
CA VAL A 464 -2.21 -5.46 10.38
C VAL A 464 -0.97 -6.05 11.05
N LEU A 465 -0.61 -5.47 12.18
CA LEU A 465 0.45 -5.95 13.06
C LEU A 465 -0.16 -6.83 14.14
N SER A 466 0.18 -8.12 14.10
CA SER A 466 -0.29 -9.11 15.06
C SER A 466 0.84 -9.66 15.94
N ASN A 467 1.93 -8.91 16.07
CA ASN A 467 3.12 -9.22 16.88
C ASN A 467 3.84 -7.92 17.27
N ASP A 468 4.81 -8.01 18.18
CA ASP A 468 5.64 -6.88 18.57
C ASP A 468 6.51 -6.40 17.39
N VAL A 469 6.51 -5.10 17.10
CA VAL A 469 7.28 -4.51 15.99
C VAL A 469 8.05 -3.30 16.50
N VAL A 470 9.31 -3.21 16.10
CA VAL A 470 10.13 -2.01 16.27
C VAL A 470 10.34 -1.39 14.89
N VAL A 471 10.10 -0.09 14.75
CA VAL A 471 10.27 0.61 13.48
C VAL A 471 10.80 2.02 13.68
N SER A 472 11.80 2.42 12.90
CA SER A 472 12.30 3.79 13.03
C SER A 472 11.34 4.82 12.43
N GLN A 473 10.69 4.49 11.31
CA GLN A 473 9.80 5.41 10.60
C GLN A 473 8.64 4.70 9.89
N CYS A 474 7.44 5.27 9.96
CA CYS A 474 6.31 4.85 9.12
C CYS A 474 5.88 5.98 8.18
N GLU A 475 5.65 5.67 6.91
CA GLU A 475 5.14 6.60 5.89
C GLU A 475 3.95 5.98 5.16
N ALA A 476 2.92 6.78 4.95
CA ALA A 476 1.73 6.33 4.24
C ALA A 476 1.11 7.46 3.41
N ASP A 477 0.37 7.10 2.36
CA ASP A 477 -0.60 8.02 1.75
C ASP A 477 -1.80 8.28 2.67
N ASP A 478 -2.74 9.12 2.25
CA ASP A 478 -3.85 9.54 3.11
C ASP A 478 -4.92 8.45 3.31
N ASN A 479 -4.90 7.41 2.48
CA ASN A 479 -5.92 6.34 2.47
C ASN A 479 -5.42 5.03 3.11
N SER A 480 -4.14 4.96 3.41
CA SER A 480 -3.49 3.80 3.99
C SER A 480 -3.52 3.84 5.50
N VAL A 481 -3.68 2.70 6.16
CA VAL A 481 -3.82 2.62 7.62
C VAL A 481 -3.01 1.46 8.20
N LEU A 482 -2.35 1.73 9.33
CA LEU A 482 -1.69 0.72 10.16
C LEU A 482 -2.60 0.34 11.34
N TYR A 483 -2.80 -0.96 11.57
CA TYR A 483 -3.53 -1.49 12.70
C TYR A 483 -2.59 -2.27 13.61
N LEU A 484 -2.54 -1.92 14.89
CA LEU A 484 -1.88 -2.74 15.92
C LEU A 484 -2.94 -3.51 16.71
N LEU A 485 -2.88 -4.83 16.66
CA LEU A 485 -3.81 -5.69 17.40
C LEU A 485 -3.51 -5.72 18.90
N SER A 486 -4.55 -6.06 19.68
CA SER A 486 -4.48 -6.17 21.14
C SER A 486 -3.32 -7.06 21.62
N ASN A 487 -2.71 -6.68 22.75
CA ASN A 487 -1.59 -7.37 23.42
C ASN A 487 -0.22 -7.29 22.72
N TYR A 488 -0.10 -6.52 21.64
CA TYR A 488 1.18 -6.32 20.95
C TYR A 488 1.70 -4.91 21.11
N THR A 489 3.00 -4.76 20.87
CA THR A 489 3.73 -3.50 21.01
C THR A 489 4.20 -2.99 19.66
N LEU A 490 3.92 -1.73 19.34
CA LEU A 490 4.57 -1.00 18.25
C LEU A 490 5.50 0.02 18.86
N GLN A 491 6.81 -0.21 18.76
CA GLN A 491 7.83 0.75 19.14
C GLN A 491 8.25 1.58 17.94
N LEU A 492 8.07 2.89 18.03
CA LEU A 492 8.44 3.86 17.01
C LEU A 492 9.62 4.69 17.48
N GLU A 493 10.72 4.67 16.71
CA GLU A 493 11.93 5.38 17.13
C GLU A 493 11.86 6.88 16.79
N ASN A 494 11.33 7.28 15.62
CA ASN A 494 11.38 8.68 15.16
C ASN A 494 10.01 9.31 14.80
N THR A 495 9.34 8.88 13.73
CA THR A 495 8.23 9.68 13.13
C THR A 495 7.09 8.81 12.60
N LEU A 496 5.86 9.19 12.95
CA LEU A 496 4.63 8.54 12.47
C LEU A 496 3.97 9.41 11.38
N MET A 497 4.29 9.13 10.11
CA MET A 497 3.63 9.72 8.94
C MET A 497 2.60 8.77 8.34
N THR A 498 1.87 8.05 9.19
CA THR A 498 0.81 7.12 8.77
C THR A 498 -0.42 7.29 9.62
N ASN A 499 -1.58 7.07 9.00
CA ASN A 499 -2.78 6.82 9.78
C ASN A 499 -2.59 5.54 10.59
N ALA A 500 -2.98 5.54 11.86
CA ALA A 500 -2.81 4.38 12.70
C ALA A 500 -3.92 4.19 13.74
N PHE A 501 -4.27 2.93 13.98
CA PHE A 501 -5.24 2.51 14.96
C PHE A 501 -4.62 1.48 15.91
N ILE A 502 -4.59 1.81 17.20
CA ILE A 502 -4.01 1.00 18.26
C ILE A 502 -5.15 0.40 19.11
N GLN A 503 -5.37 -0.91 18.99
CA GLN A 503 -6.47 -1.61 19.66
C GLN A 503 -6.34 -1.64 21.20
N PRO A 504 -7.44 -1.88 21.94
CA PRO A 504 -7.41 -2.02 23.39
C PRO A 504 -6.35 -3.04 23.85
N ASN A 505 -5.64 -2.75 24.93
CA ASN A 505 -4.52 -3.56 25.46
C ASN A 505 -3.27 -3.69 24.56
N ALA A 506 -3.24 -3.10 23.36
CA ALA A 506 -2.00 -2.91 22.63
C ALA A 506 -1.14 -1.81 23.28
N THR A 507 0.14 -1.71 22.95
CA THR A 507 1.03 -0.65 23.45
C THR A 507 1.76 0.03 22.30
N PHE A 508 1.60 1.34 22.17
CA PHE A 508 2.42 2.16 21.28
C PHE A 508 3.55 2.79 22.10
N VAL A 509 4.79 2.45 21.78
CA VAL A 509 5.98 2.93 22.49
C VAL A 509 6.73 3.93 21.62
N THR A 510 7.19 5.02 22.23
CA THR A 510 8.11 5.98 21.60
C THR A 510 9.48 5.91 22.26
N ASP A 511 10.55 6.09 21.47
CA ASP A 511 11.92 6.01 21.98
C ASP A 511 12.33 7.21 22.83
N GLU A 512 13.02 6.94 23.94
CA GLU A 512 13.51 7.96 24.88
C GLU A 512 14.36 9.05 24.20
N GLY A 513 13.92 10.30 24.32
CA GLY A 513 14.69 11.49 23.92
C GLY A 513 14.37 12.05 22.53
N ASN A 514 13.38 11.49 21.84
CA ASN A 514 12.91 11.98 20.54
C ASN A 514 11.61 12.78 20.66
N THR A 515 11.38 13.68 19.69
CA THR A 515 10.10 14.38 19.53
C THR A 515 9.16 13.47 18.73
N LEU A 516 7.99 13.15 19.31
CA LEU A 516 6.95 12.42 18.58
C LEU A 516 6.19 13.40 17.67
N TYR A 517 6.31 13.17 16.37
CA TYR A 517 5.51 13.85 15.36
C TYR A 517 4.36 12.95 14.90
N ILE A 518 3.13 13.45 15.07
CA ILE A 518 1.91 12.83 14.55
C ILE A 518 1.45 13.68 13.36
N GLU A 519 1.83 13.25 12.16
CA GLU A 519 1.54 14.00 10.92
C GLU A 519 0.18 13.64 10.30
N LYS A 520 -0.41 12.52 10.73
CA LYS A 520 -1.70 12.00 10.24
C LYS A 520 -2.64 11.70 11.41
N TRP A 521 -3.76 11.02 11.18
CA TRP A 521 -4.63 10.64 12.29
C TRP A 521 -4.09 9.41 13.04
N LEU A 522 -4.10 9.46 14.38
CA LEU A 522 -3.71 8.38 15.28
C LEU A 522 -4.82 8.17 16.30
N TYR A 523 -5.35 6.95 16.36
CA TYR A 523 -6.40 6.56 17.30
C TYR A 523 -5.89 5.48 18.24
N VAL A 524 -5.93 5.73 19.55
CA VAL A 524 -5.29 4.87 20.56
C VAL A 524 -6.28 4.50 21.66
N LEU A 525 -6.76 3.24 21.61
CA LEU A 525 -7.54 2.59 22.68
C LEU A 525 -6.64 1.75 23.60
N GLY A 526 -5.53 1.24 23.08
CA GLY A 526 -4.45 0.64 23.86
C GLY A 526 -3.60 1.71 24.55
N ASN A 527 -2.48 1.32 25.16
CA ASN A 527 -1.60 2.22 25.91
C ASN A 527 -0.62 2.98 25.00
N ILE A 528 -0.26 4.21 25.38
CA ILE A 528 0.93 4.92 24.90
C ILE A 528 1.96 4.91 26.02
N SER A 529 3.14 4.38 25.73
CA SER A 529 4.29 4.40 26.64
C SER A 529 5.37 5.29 26.03
N TYR A 530 5.56 6.44 26.63
CA TYR A 530 6.58 7.42 26.21
C TYR A 530 7.79 7.37 27.15
N GLY A 531 8.96 7.68 26.60
CA GLY A 531 10.19 7.89 27.34
C GLY A 531 10.16 9.14 28.22
N ILE A 532 11.03 9.20 29.22
CA ILE A 532 11.16 10.39 30.07
C ILE A 532 11.84 11.49 29.24
N LYS A 533 11.09 12.57 28.91
CA LYS A 533 11.49 13.84 28.22
C LYS A 533 11.11 13.99 26.73
N GLU A 534 9.91 13.62 26.35
CA GLU A 534 9.45 13.83 24.96
C GLU A 534 8.76 15.19 24.76
N GLU A 535 8.88 15.75 23.56
CA GLU A 535 7.94 16.72 23.03
C GLU A 535 6.95 15.96 22.12
N ILE A 536 5.66 16.24 22.24
CA ILE A 536 4.61 15.66 21.38
C ILE A 536 4.06 16.78 20.51
N ILE A 537 4.21 16.63 19.19
CA ILE A 537 3.75 17.58 18.19
C ILE A 537 2.71 16.91 17.30
N ILE A 538 1.49 17.43 17.35
CA ILE A 538 0.34 16.93 16.61
C ILE A 538 0.07 17.88 15.45
N ASN A 539 0.33 17.42 14.24
CA ASN A 539 0.04 18.13 12.99
C ASN A 539 -1.17 17.52 12.26
N GLY A 540 -1.54 16.27 12.57
CA GLY A 540 -2.77 15.60 12.14
C GLY A 540 -3.82 15.56 13.27
N ASN A 541 -4.42 14.38 13.51
CA ASN A 541 -5.43 14.20 14.55
C ASN A 541 -5.00 13.13 15.56
N LEU A 542 -5.18 13.36 16.85
CA LEU A 542 -4.92 12.38 17.89
C LEU A 542 -6.18 12.12 18.71
N THR A 543 -6.63 10.87 18.76
CA THR A 543 -7.68 10.45 19.69
C THR A 543 -7.12 9.40 20.63
N ILE A 544 -7.28 9.61 21.94
CA ILE A 544 -6.82 8.68 22.97
C ILE A 544 -7.94 8.33 23.95
N GLU A 545 -8.01 7.07 24.36
CA GLU A 545 -8.84 6.64 25.50
C GLU A 545 -8.02 6.74 26.81
N VAL A 546 -8.64 7.35 27.83
CA VAL A 546 -8.00 7.90 29.05
C VAL A 546 -6.72 7.17 29.51
N GLN A 547 -5.59 7.86 29.38
CA GLN A 547 -4.28 7.48 29.90
C GLN A 547 -3.57 8.68 30.52
N GLU A 548 -2.68 8.41 31.48
CA GLU A 548 -1.72 9.42 31.88
C GLU A 548 -0.90 9.86 30.66
N MET A 549 -0.57 11.14 30.58
CA MET A 549 0.33 11.68 29.57
C MET A 549 1.43 12.50 30.26
N ASN A 550 2.68 12.10 30.11
CA ASN A 550 3.84 12.81 30.65
C ASN A 550 4.71 13.33 29.50
N THR A 551 4.83 14.66 29.37
CA THR A 551 5.57 15.29 28.26
C THR A 551 6.21 16.61 28.71
N GLN A 552 7.26 17.09 28.03
CA GLN A 552 7.77 18.45 28.27
C GLN A 552 6.97 19.49 27.50
N LEU A 553 6.50 19.13 26.32
CA LEU A 553 5.72 19.99 25.43
C LEU A 553 4.64 19.16 24.78
N LEU A 554 3.39 19.57 24.95
CA LEU A 554 2.29 19.12 24.12
C LEU A 554 1.89 20.26 23.19
N LYS A 555 2.07 20.07 21.88
CA LYS A 555 1.73 21.06 20.85
C LYS A 555 0.71 20.50 19.86
N ILE A 556 -0.36 21.26 19.62
CA ILE A 556 -1.36 21.00 18.57
C ILE A 556 -1.23 22.08 17.50
N GLY A 557 -0.99 21.69 16.25
CA GLY A 557 -0.88 22.58 15.09
C GLY A 557 -2.20 23.24 14.68
N GLU A 558 -2.16 24.20 13.76
CA GLU A 558 -3.34 25.02 13.39
C GLU A 558 -4.50 24.23 12.78
N ASP A 559 -4.20 23.20 12.00
CA ASP A 559 -5.19 22.37 11.30
C ASP A 559 -5.30 20.97 11.94
N ALA A 560 -4.90 20.85 13.20
CA ALA A 560 -4.80 19.62 13.95
C ALA A 560 -5.83 19.55 15.09
N ALA A 561 -6.20 18.33 15.50
CA ALA A 561 -7.09 18.11 16.64
C ALA A 561 -6.54 17.05 17.61
N MET A 562 -6.80 17.22 18.91
CA MET A 562 -6.59 16.20 19.92
C MET A 562 -7.85 16.00 20.76
N HIS A 563 -8.37 14.77 20.76
CA HIS A 563 -9.56 14.38 21.51
C HIS A 563 -9.19 13.32 22.56
N VAL A 564 -9.57 13.59 23.81
CA VAL A 564 -9.50 12.60 24.89
C VAL A 564 -10.89 12.07 25.16
N VAL A 565 -11.08 10.77 24.92
CA VAL A 565 -12.37 10.09 25.06
C VAL A 565 -12.43 9.23 26.32
N GLY A 566 -13.63 9.10 26.89
CA GLY A 566 -13.92 8.32 28.08
C GLY A 566 -14.40 9.15 29.28
N ASP A 567 -14.94 8.46 30.29
CA ASP A 567 -15.58 9.07 31.47
C ASP A 567 -14.62 9.22 32.68
N TYR A 568 -13.32 9.04 32.47
CA TYR A 568 -12.30 9.07 33.53
C TYR A 568 -11.52 10.39 33.53
N ILE A 569 -10.81 10.66 34.64
CA ILE A 569 -9.94 11.85 34.76
C ILE A 569 -8.70 11.63 33.90
N PHE A 570 -8.48 12.48 32.91
CA PHE A 570 -7.27 12.53 32.10
C PHE A 570 -6.13 13.21 32.88
N PRO A 571 -5.10 12.47 33.32
CA PRO A 571 -3.95 13.04 33.99
C PRO A 571 -2.92 13.52 32.96
N LEU A 572 -2.77 14.84 32.82
CA LEU A 572 -1.78 15.47 31.95
C LEU A 572 -0.67 16.09 32.79
N ASN A 573 0.54 15.57 32.68
CA ASN A 573 1.74 16.14 33.30
C ASN A 573 2.61 16.74 32.19
N THR A 574 2.54 18.06 32.03
CA THR A 574 3.28 18.76 30.98
C THR A 574 3.88 20.06 31.48
N THR A 575 5.08 20.40 31.03
CA THR A 575 5.71 21.71 31.31
C THR A 575 5.14 22.81 30.41
N LYS A 576 4.88 22.50 29.14
CA LYS A 576 4.33 23.45 28.16
C LYS A 576 3.15 22.85 27.41
N PHE A 577 2.08 23.62 27.30
CA PHE A 577 0.90 23.24 26.55
C PHE A 577 0.59 24.34 25.52
N SER A 578 0.65 24.02 24.23
CA SER A 578 0.57 25.00 23.14
C SER A 578 -0.45 24.57 22.09
N ILE A 579 -1.58 25.26 22.03
CA ILE A 579 -2.74 24.85 21.23
C ILE A 579 -3.01 25.87 20.14
N PHE A 580 -2.82 25.47 18.88
CA PHE A 580 -3.13 26.29 17.71
C PHE A 580 -4.34 25.77 16.92
N GLY A 581 -4.76 24.52 17.15
CA GLY A 581 -5.95 23.89 16.61
C GLY A 581 -6.92 23.46 17.71
N ASP A 582 -7.55 22.28 17.59
CA ASP A 582 -8.61 21.84 18.50
C ASP A 582 -8.11 20.91 19.61
N PHE A 583 -8.42 21.20 20.86
CA PHE A 583 -8.23 20.31 22.01
C PHE A 583 -9.56 20.08 22.72
N VAL A 584 -9.98 18.82 22.82
CA VAL A 584 -11.20 18.42 23.53
C VAL A 584 -10.88 17.33 24.54
N SER A 585 -11.24 17.56 25.79
CA SER A 585 -11.11 16.59 26.87
C SER A 585 -12.36 16.62 27.76
N GLY A 586 -12.70 15.47 28.34
CA GLY A 586 -13.60 15.40 29.49
C GLY A 586 -12.93 15.95 30.75
N VAL A 587 -13.09 15.23 31.87
CA VAL A 587 -12.45 15.63 33.13
C VAL A 587 -10.92 15.53 32.98
N ILE A 588 -10.19 16.63 33.22
CA ILE A 588 -8.73 16.69 33.09
C ILE A 588 -8.08 17.11 34.41
N ASN A 589 -6.85 16.68 34.65
CA ASN A 589 -5.98 17.19 35.71
C ASN A 589 -4.60 17.54 35.12
N ILE A 590 -4.29 18.82 35.02
CA ILE A 590 -3.00 19.29 34.49
C ILE A 590 -2.03 19.56 35.64
N THR A 591 -0.83 18.97 35.57
CA THR A 591 0.23 19.10 36.58
C THR A 591 1.56 19.51 35.93
N SER A 592 2.44 20.14 36.73
CA SER A 592 3.79 20.60 36.34
C SER A 592 3.84 21.66 35.22
N ILE A 593 2.71 22.27 34.88
CA ILE A 593 2.62 23.26 33.81
C ILE A 593 3.29 24.57 34.19
N GLU A 594 4.16 25.03 33.31
CA GLU A 594 4.83 26.33 33.39
C GLU A 594 4.22 27.31 32.38
N GLY A 595 3.87 26.84 31.19
CA GLY A 595 3.31 27.67 30.13
C GLY A 595 2.09 27.04 29.45
N PHE A 596 1.02 27.81 29.36
CA PHE A 596 -0.21 27.49 28.63
C PHE A 596 -0.44 28.56 27.57
N LEU A 597 -0.35 28.17 26.31
CA LEU A 597 -0.52 29.05 25.15
C LEU A 597 -1.66 28.55 24.28
N VAL A 598 -2.57 29.46 23.90
CA VAL A 598 -3.61 29.21 22.89
C VAL A 598 -3.47 30.26 21.78
N GLY A 599 -3.19 29.83 20.56
CA GLY A 599 -3.08 30.70 19.38
C GLY A 599 -4.44 31.17 18.86
N GLU A 600 -4.44 32.09 17.90
CA GLU A 600 -5.66 32.75 17.39
C GLU A 600 -6.75 31.79 16.87
N LYS A 601 -6.35 30.65 16.28
CA LYS A 601 -7.28 29.60 15.80
C LYS A 601 -7.53 28.50 16.83
N GLY A 602 -6.81 28.51 17.95
CA GLY A 602 -6.85 27.43 18.91
C GLY A 602 -8.20 27.38 19.64
N VAL A 603 -8.78 26.19 19.78
CA VAL A 603 -10.00 25.95 20.54
C VAL A 603 -9.73 24.90 21.61
N VAL A 604 -9.98 25.23 22.87
CA VAL A 604 -9.79 24.33 24.02
C VAL A 604 -11.15 24.12 24.67
N ARG A 605 -11.55 22.86 24.83
CA ARG A 605 -12.76 22.45 25.57
C ARG A 605 -12.36 21.40 26.61
N MET A 606 -12.50 21.72 27.89
CA MET A 606 -12.11 20.79 28.97
C MET A 606 -12.94 20.94 30.24
N ASP A 607 -13.05 19.87 31.04
CA ASP A 607 -13.62 19.91 32.39
C ASP A 607 -12.52 19.82 33.46
N PRO A 608 -12.16 20.92 34.13
CA PRO A 608 -11.14 20.88 35.17
C PRO A 608 -11.53 20.00 36.36
N VAL A 609 -10.61 19.16 36.87
CA VAL A 609 -10.87 18.30 38.05
C VAL A 609 -11.30 19.09 39.28
N ASP A 610 -10.73 20.28 39.47
CA ASP A 610 -11.09 21.20 40.55
C ASP A 610 -10.97 22.67 40.13
N THR A 611 -11.53 23.58 40.94
CA THR A 611 -11.57 25.02 40.69
C THR A 611 -10.26 25.75 40.98
N ASN A 612 -9.23 25.04 41.43
CA ASN A 612 -7.90 25.55 41.79
C ASN A 612 -6.79 24.93 40.91
N MET A 613 -7.15 24.29 39.80
CA MET A 613 -6.20 23.72 38.88
C MET A 613 -5.22 24.78 38.38
N ASN A 614 -3.93 24.47 38.41
CA ASN A 614 -2.91 25.38 37.93
C ASN A 614 -2.87 25.37 36.39
N LEU A 615 -3.01 26.54 35.75
CA LEU A 615 -2.84 26.73 34.31
C LEU A 615 -1.41 27.21 33.94
N GLY A 616 -0.50 27.24 34.92
CA GLY A 616 0.92 27.50 34.76
C GLY A 616 1.36 28.90 35.20
N TYR A 617 2.68 29.12 35.21
CA TYR A 617 3.27 30.42 35.50
C TYR A 617 2.87 31.47 34.46
N THR A 618 2.74 31.06 33.20
CA THR A 618 2.30 31.91 32.10
C THR A 618 1.08 31.30 31.41
N PHE A 619 -0.03 32.04 31.38
CA PHE A 619 -1.21 31.74 30.58
C PHE A 619 -1.38 32.82 29.53
N ASP A 620 -1.36 32.46 28.24
CA ASP A 620 -1.55 33.39 27.12
C ASP A 620 -2.58 32.83 26.14
N ASN A 621 -3.74 33.47 26.07
CA ASN A 621 -4.86 33.03 25.26
C ASN A 621 -5.23 34.07 24.21
N GLN A 622 -5.10 33.69 22.94
CA GLN A 622 -5.55 34.43 21.77
C GLN A 622 -6.70 33.73 21.02
N GLY A 623 -7.07 32.51 21.43
CA GLY A 623 -8.11 31.68 20.82
C GLY A 623 -9.34 31.50 21.71
N GLU A 624 -10.04 30.37 21.63
CA GLU A 624 -11.26 30.10 22.40
C GLU A 624 -11.06 29.01 23.45
N VAL A 625 -11.20 29.35 24.74
CA VAL A 625 -11.09 28.41 25.87
C VAL A 625 -12.43 28.28 26.58
N TYR A 626 -12.99 27.07 26.55
CA TYR A 626 -14.23 26.69 27.21
C TYR A 626 -13.93 25.70 28.35
N LEU A 627 -14.28 26.09 29.57
CA LEU A 627 -14.11 25.30 30.77
C LEU A 627 -15.47 24.94 31.36
N GLU A 628 -15.69 23.70 31.79
CA GLU A 628 -16.95 23.35 32.47
C GLU A 628 -17.00 23.85 33.93
N LYS A 629 -15.86 24.29 34.48
CA LYS A 629 -15.73 24.91 35.81
C LYS A 629 -14.86 26.15 35.75
N ALA A 630 -15.19 27.15 36.57
CA ALA A 630 -14.33 28.31 36.74
C ALA A 630 -13.07 27.94 37.55
N ILE A 631 -11.92 28.46 37.13
CA ILE A 631 -10.62 28.21 37.77
C ILE A 631 -10.08 29.52 38.36
N SER A 632 -9.59 29.48 39.60
CA SER A 632 -8.81 30.58 40.18
C SER A 632 -7.35 30.47 39.75
N ILE A 633 -6.78 31.56 39.26
CA ILE A 633 -5.37 31.67 38.91
C ILE A 633 -4.63 32.16 40.15
N VAL A 634 -3.82 31.32 40.78
CA VAL A 634 -3.16 31.63 42.07
C VAL A 634 -1.64 31.51 41.97
N ASN A 635 -0.92 32.08 42.94
CA ASN A 635 0.53 32.05 42.95
C ASN A 635 1.06 30.60 43.03
N PRO A 636 2.06 30.22 42.20
CA PRO A 636 2.87 31.09 41.35
C PRO A 636 2.34 31.31 39.94
N CYS A 637 2.11 32.59 39.61
CA CYS A 637 1.73 33.08 38.29
C CYS A 637 2.51 34.37 37.96
N GLU A 638 3.26 34.36 36.86
CA GLU A 638 3.98 35.53 36.36
C GLU A 638 3.13 36.36 35.40
N LYS A 639 2.39 35.70 34.49
CA LYS A 639 1.59 36.40 33.48
C LYS A 639 0.29 35.67 33.18
N PHE A 640 -0.82 36.41 33.20
CA PHE A 640 -2.11 35.97 32.71
C PHE A 640 -2.61 36.91 31.62
N SER A 641 -2.85 36.39 30.43
CA SER A 641 -3.22 37.14 29.24
C SER A 641 -4.40 36.50 28.51
N VAL A 642 -5.44 37.30 28.28
CA VAL A 642 -6.52 37.00 27.33
C VAL A 642 -6.56 38.19 26.36
N ASP A 643 -5.91 38.05 25.21
CA ASP A 643 -5.64 39.13 24.26
C ASP A 643 -6.04 38.73 22.82
N GLY A 644 -5.90 39.62 21.84
CA GLY A 644 -6.09 39.29 20.42
C GLY A 644 -7.51 38.90 20.01
N GLY A 645 -8.52 39.14 20.86
CA GLY A 645 -9.90 38.65 20.65
C GLY A 645 -10.17 37.27 21.26
N GLY A 646 -9.21 36.72 22.01
CA GLY A 646 -9.36 35.45 22.71
C GLY A 646 -10.53 35.43 23.69
N LYS A 647 -11.08 34.24 23.94
CA LYS A 647 -12.25 34.00 24.79
C LYS A 647 -11.89 33.01 25.88
N LEU A 648 -12.31 33.30 27.11
CA LEU A 648 -12.24 32.38 28.24
C LEU A 648 -13.61 32.33 28.94
N ILE A 649 -14.29 31.18 28.83
CA ILE A 649 -15.72 31.02 29.12
C ILE A 649 -15.97 29.75 29.94
N TRP A 650 -16.92 29.81 30.88
CA TRP A 650 -17.47 28.66 31.61
C TRP A 650 -18.97 28.78 31.88
N PRO A 651 -19.66 27.68 32.30
CA PRO A 651 -21.06 27.72 32.68
C PRO A 651 -21.33 28.61 33.91
N GLY A 652 -22.21 29.60 33.75
CA GLY A 652 -22.71 30.44 34.84
C GLY A 652 -21.71 31.47 35.37
N GLU A 653 -22.15 32.24 36.38
CA GLU A 653 -21.28 33.19 37.09
C GLU A 653 -20.62 32.49 38.28
N ALA A 654 -19.30 32.58 38.38
CA ALA A 654 -18.51 32.00 39.47
C ALA A 654 -17.55 33.04 40.03
N SER A 655 -17.31 32.97 41.35
CA SER A 655 -16.30 33.83 41.98
C SER A 655 -14.92 33.22 41.81
N ILE A 656 -13.98 33.97 41.24
CA ILE A 656 -12.61 33.53 40.97
C ILE A 656 -11.60 34.44 41.67
N THR A 657 -10.40 33.92 41.89
CA THR A 657 -9.24 34.71 42.33
C THR A 657 -8.19 34.76 41.24
N ILE A 658 -7.56 35.92 41.02
CA ILE A 658 -6.41 36.09 40.12
C ILE A 658 -5.25 36.71 40.91
N GLU A 659 -4.19 35.93 41.12
CA GLU A 659 -2.94 36.32 41.78
C GLU A 659 -1.76 36.15 40.81
N CYS A 660 -1.52 37.14 39.95
CA CYS A 660 -0.45 37.13 38.94
C CYS A 660 0.31 38.45 38.94
N ASN A 661 1.62 38.42 38.64
CA ASN A 661 2.43 39.64 38.55
C ASN A 661 1.98 40.57 37.40
N GLU A 662 1.55 39.99 36.27
CA GLU A 662 1.02 40.71 35.11
C GLU A 662 -0.33 40.12 34.68
N VAL A 663 -1.33 40.99 34.49
CA VAL A 663 -2.67 40.62 34.00
C VAL A 663 -3.04 41.51 32.81
N VAL A 664 -3.35 40.88 31.67
CA VAL A 664 -3.80 41.55 30.43
C VAL A 664 -5.13 40.94 30.00
N ILE A 665 -6.17 41.75 29.84
CA ILE A 665 -7.48 41.30 29.38
C ILE A 665 -7.98 42.28 28.31
N ASN A 666 -7.79 41.91 27.05
CA ASN A 666 -8.28 42.60 25.86
C ASN A 666 -9.22 41.73 25.00
N GLY A 667 -9.60 40.54 25.49
CA GLY A 667 -10.56 39.61 24.88
C GLY A 667 -11.89 39.45 25.63
N GLU A 668 -12.64 38.39 25.35
CA GLU A 668 -13.87 38.04 26.07
C GLU A 668 -13.58 37.20 27.32
N PHE A 669 -13.99 37.69 28.49
CA PHE A 669 -13.81 37.01 29.77
C PHE A 669 -15.11 37.13 30.58
N LYS A 670 -15.68 35.99 31.03
CA LYS A 670 -16.98 35.94 31.74
C LYS A 670 -16.90 35.48 33.21
N PRO A 671 -16.23 36.23 34.10
CA PRO A 671 -16.27 35.92 35.52
C PRO A 671 -17.56 36.40 36.19
N GLY A 672 -17.88 35.81 37.34
CA GLY A 672 -18.83 36.38 38.30
C GLY A 672 -18.14 37.47 39.13
N ASN A 673 -17.81 37.20 40.40
CA ASN A 673 -16.99 38.10 41.20
C ASN A 673 -15.49 37.79 41.01
N ILE A 674 -14.67 38.82 40.80
CA ILE A 674 -13.21 38.66 40.75
C ILE A 674 -12.61 39.19 42.06
N SER A 675 -11.83 38.34 42.73
CA SER A 675 -10.92 38.77 43.79
C SER A 675 -9.51 38.88 43.22
N TRP A 676 -8.86 40.02 43.43
CA TRP A 676 -7.48 40.22 43.04
C TRP A 676 -6.58 39.88 44.23
N GLY A 677 -5.51 39.12 43.97
CA GLY A 677 -4.43 38.91 44.95
C GLY A 677 -3.70 40.19 45.33
N GLU A 678 -2.78 40.08 46.29
CA GLU A 678 -1.89 41.20 46.69
C GLU A 678 -0.99 41.70 45.56
#